data_AF-W6UAQ6-F1
#
_entry.id   AF-W6UAQ6-F1
#
_cell.length_a   1.000
_cell.length_b   1.000
_cell.length_c   1.000
_cell.angle_alpha   90.00
_cell.angle_beta   90.00
_cell.angle_gamma   90.00
#
_symmetry.space_group_name_H-M   'P 1'
#
loop_
_entity.id
_entity.type
_entity.pdbx_description
1 polymer ?
#
loop_
_entity_poly.entity_id
_entity_poly.type
_entity_poly.pdbx_seq_one_letter_code
_entity_poly.pdbx_strand_id
1 'polypeptide(L)'
;MPSIFITSIATFTVTLLLLHAAFTDAQKTSVAFVINEELPIGERVGSLTEKLALDITSRSEVNFVPLIDLRLVNFNRTSGLITVRQRIDRESLCKETGACCPGRSVIPPPVSTFHDVLLPHLSDVQYPRCAIKMLVMDQRPQTPLSQQSQEHLLIQVVIYVNDLNDNPPAWSPDRLELEIPEHTVIGRKFQLPEAADPDEGPENTVQSYRLIPSDPHDHESTVRGLASDAFKLSSELIERSPGAPYKFALGLKVEADLDREKQSAYYFLLIATDGGSPQLTGSLSVIIRITDINDQTPYFRQTNPSVEILENTAVGTQIYTAVAMDDDPSDANRLEYRMGSTASAEVQRLFSIDSRIGSVVVSGDIDYESAPILPNSDSKDPLFSDDYGYLIPIEVTDQAHIAETKLRVHVLNTNDNPPTISIQSPLQRSISKGEFYIHEDAPVGTLVATITMSDADEKTGSERGFPNRASIPYCSTTNTFFTVQPLHSAMRNLFKLVTSKPLDHETKSTHGVMIVCHDAGQPVLSTKQYLTVRLEDVNDSPPVFEKAVYYARISEGLPVHTPILKIHASDADSGEAAEVRYRFVSSGRQMDYDSMVLLDEKSGQIRSGAVFDRESIKSINFTVEAVDCASGNGTSCGGRVNTATTEVIVLIEDINDCPPEFEHQSYEFTIEEGHVSKVPVSGRNFTLTFVQ
;
A
#
# COMPACT_ATOMS: atom_id res chain seq x y z
N MET A 1 19.37 -66.41 -29.98
CA MET A 1 18.54 -67.41 -30.71
C MET A 1 17.46 -66.65 -31.44
N PRO A 2 17.07 -67.01 -32.68
CA PRO A 2 17.40 -68.22 -33.47
C PRO A 2 18.64 -67.95 -34.37
N SER A 3 19.56 -68.85 -34.70
CA SER A 3 19.63 -70.30 -34.93
C SER A 3 19.19 -70.78 -36.32
N ILE A 4 20.20 -71.26 -37.06
CA ILE A 4 20.21 -72.37 -38.02
C ILE A 4 20.05 -71.98 -39.50
N PHE A 5 20.85 -72.65 -40.34
CA PHE A 5 21.19 -72.44 -41.76
C PHE A 5 22.36 -71.44 -41.95
N ILE A 6 23.57 -71.80 -42.39
CA ILE A 6 24.03 -72.91 -43.22
C ILE A 6 25.45 -73.31 -42.78
N THR A 7 25.60 -74.56 -42.36
CA THR A 7 26.85 -75.32 -42.35
C THR A 7 27.36 -75.48 -43.78
N SER A 8 28.55 -74.96 -44.10
CA SER A 8 29.52 -75.53 -45.08
C SER A 8 30.42 -74.46 -45.73
N ILE A 9 31.27 -73.75 -44.95
CA ILE A 9 32.47 -73.06 -45.51
C ILE A 9 33.64 -73.15 -44.51
N ALA A 10 33.84 -74.31 -43.90
CA ALA A 10 34.97 -74.58 -42.97
C ALA A 10 35.97 -75.59 -43.53
N THR A 11 36.01 -75.75 -44.86
CA THR A 11 37.01 -76.58 -45.59
C THR A 11 37.61 -75.83 -46.79
N PHE A 12 37.62 -74.50 -46.76
CA PHE A 12 38.29 -73.66 -47.77
C PHE A 12 39.19 -72.57 -47.18
N THR A 13 39.46 -72.62 -45.88
CA THR A 13 40.22 -71.60 -45.13
C THR A 13 41.63 -72.04 -44.72
N VAL A 14 42.14 -73.16 -45.24
CA VAL A 14 43.54 -73.60 -45.00
C VAL A 14 44.35 -73.76 -46.31
N THR A 15 43.76 -73.47 -47.46
CA THR A 15 44.44 -73.45 -48.77
C THR A 15 44.46 -72.07 -49.45
N LEU A 16 44.08 -70.99 -48.74
CA LEU A 16 44.17 -69.61 -49.26
C LEU A 16 45.17 -68.72 -48.49
N LEU A 17 45.58 -69.12 -47.28
CA LEU A 17 46.61 -68.42 -46.49
C LEU A 17 48.05 -68.88 -46.76
N LEU A 18 48.25 -69.86 -47.63
CA LEU A 18 49.57 -70.32 -48.10
C LEU A 18 49.85 -69.96 -49.57
N LEU A 19 49.11 -68.99 -50.14
CA LEU A 19 49.44 -68.35 -51.43
C LEU A 19 49.90 -66.89 -51.29
N HIS A 20 49.92 -66.32 -50.08
CA HIS A 20 50.28 -64.91 -49.85
C HIS A 20 51.76 -64.69 -49.47
N ALA A 21 52.58 -65.74 -49.38
CA ALA A 21 53.97 -65.62 -48.92
C ALA A 21 55.02 -66.39 -49.76
N ALA A 22 54.70 -66.75 -51.01
CA ALA A 22 55.68 -67.35 -51.93
C ALA A 22 55.36 -67.00 -53.39
N PHE A 23 55.40 -65.71 -53.72
CA PHE A 23 55.60 -65.25 -55.09
C PHE A 23 56.57 -64.06 -55.03
N THR A 24 57.84 -64.39 -54.88
CA THR A 24 58.96 -63.50 -55.16
C THR A 24 59.01 -63.28 -56.67
N ASP A 25 58.76 -62.04 -57.09
CA ASP A 25 59.11 -61.47 -58.40
C ASP A 25 58.66 -62.24 -59.66
N ALA A 26 57.38 -62.66 -59.70
CA ALA A 26 56.71 -62.92 -60.96
C ALA A 26 56.28 -61.58 -61.57
N GLN A 27 56.64 -61.30 -62.83
CA GLN A 27 56.30 -60.09 -63.59
C GLN A 27 54.80 -59.75 -63.45
N LYS A 28 54.43 -58.89 -62.50
CA LYS A 28 53.08 -58.33 -62.43
C LYS A 28 53.01 -57.17 -63.41
N THR A 29 52.25 -57.35 -64.48
CA THR A 29 51.95 -56.25 -65.40
C THR A 29 50.74 -55.50 -64.88
N SER A 30 50.89 -54.23 -64.54
CA SER A 30 49.77 -53.38 -64.13
C SER A 30 49.24 -52.59 -65.32
N VAL A 31 47.94 -52.67 -65.57
CA VAL A 31 47.25 -51.94 -66.64
C VAL A 31 46.22 -51.03 -66.00
N ALA A 32 46.29 -49.73 -66.32
CA ALA A 32 45.37 -48.73 -65.81
C ALA A 32 44.38 -48.24 -66.87
N PHE A 33 43.12 -48.13 -66.47
CA PHE A 33 42.06 -47.41 -67.18
C PHE A 33 41.59 -46.25 -66.31
N VAL A 34 41.10 -45.19 -66.95
CA VAL A 34 40.51 -44.03 -66.26
C VAL A 34 39.12 -43.84 -66.85
N ILE A 35 38.11 -43.80 -66.00
CA ILE A 35 36.72 -43.57 -66.37
C ILE A 35 36.15 -42.48 -65.47
N ASN A 36 35.12 -41.77 -65.93
CA ASN A 36 34.29 -40.97 -65.04
C ASN A 36 33.31 -41.87 -64.31
N GLU A 37 32.79 -41.42 -63.18
CA GLU A 37 31.64 -42.06 -62.57
C GLU A 37 30.35 -41.80 -63.36
N GLU A 38 29.26 -42.41 -62.89
CA GLU A 38 27.93 -42.36 -63.47
C GLU A 38 27.82 -42.84 -64.92
N LEU A 39 28.81 -43.61 -65.38
CA LEU A 39 28.74 -44.28 -66.66
C LEU A 39 27.57 -45.28 -66.72
N PRO A 40 26.80 -45.27 -67.82
CA PRO A 40 25.66 -46.16 -67.98
C PRO A 40 26.10 -47.61 -68.17
N ILE A 41 25.18 -48.54 -67.88
CA ILE A 41 25.39 -49.97 -68.10
C ILE A 41 25.68 -50.23 -69.58
N GLY A 42 26.73 -51.01 -69.86
CA GLY A 42 27.18 -51.37 -71.20
C GLY A 42 28.26 -50.45 -71.79
N GLU A 43 28.56 -49.32 -71.14
CA GLU A 43 29.56 -48.37 -71.61
C GLU A 43 30.97 -49.00 -71.64
N ARG A 44 31.78 -48.60 -72.62
CA ARG A 44 33.12 -49.16 -72.83
C ARG A 44 34.14 -48.51 -71.88
N VAL A 45 34.73 -49.32 -71.00
CA VAL A 45 35.83 -48.89 -70.11
C VAL A 45 37.18 -48.91 -70.86
N GLY A 46 37.40 -49.94 -71.68
CA GLY A 46 38.64 -50.10 -72.45
C GLY A 46 38.89 -51.55 -72.85
N SER A 47 40.04 -51.83 -73.46
CA SER A 47 40.43 -53.19 -73.84
C SER A 47 41.86 -53.53 -73.42
N LEU A 48 42.04 -54.67 -72.74
CA LEU A 48 43.37 -55.15 -72.35
C LEU A 48 44.23 -55.52 -73.55
N THR A 49 43.63 -56.06 -74.62
CA THR A 49 44.36 -56.41 -75.84
C THR A 49 44.95 -55.16 -76.50
N GLU A 50 44.18 -54.08 -76.57
CA GLU A 50 44.64 -52.79 -77.11
C GLU A 50 45.72 -52.16 -76.24
N LYS A 51 45.51 -52.13 -74.92
CA LYS A 51 46.44 -51.48 -73.97
C LYS A 51 47.77 -52.21 -73.83
N LEU A 52 47.79 -53.53 -74.07
CA LEU A 52 48.99 -54.37 -74.09
C LEU A 52 49.57 -54.55 -75.51
N ALA A 53 49.04 -53.84 -76.52
CA ALA A 53 49.46 -53.91 -77.92
C ALA A 53 49.50 -55.35 -78.50
N LEU A 54 48.50 -56.17 -78.17
CA LEU A 54 48.40 -57.56 -78.61
C LEU A 54 47.72 -57.63 -80.00
N ASP A 55 48.37 -58.28 -80.96
CA ASP A 55 47.83 -58.46 -82.32
C ASP A 55 46.76 -59.56 -82.35
N ILE A 56 45.50 -59.13 -82.41
CA ILE A 56 44.29 -59.97 -82.42
C ILE A 56 43.90 -60.42 -83.84
N THR A 57 44.60 -59.96 -84.88
CA THR A 57 44.28 -60.29 -86.29
C THR A 57 44.91 -61.60 -86.74
N SER A 58 46.03 -62.00 -86.11
CA SER A 58 46.55 -63.35 -86.18
C SER A 58 45.67 -64.29 -85.33
N ARG A 59 45.45 -65.55 -85.73
CA ARG A 59 44.63 -66.57 -85.02
C ARG A 59 45.15 -66.99 -83.62
N SER A 60 45.73 -66.08 -82.87
CA SER A 60 46.17 -66.25 -81.49
C SER A 60 44.93 -66.21 -80.59
N GLU A 61 44.50 -67.35 -80.05
CA GLU A 61 43.41 -67.41 -79.05
C GLU A 61 43.85 -66.69 -77.77
N VAL A 62 43.54 -65.40 -77.66
CA VAL A 62 43.65 -64.65 -76.41
C VAL A 62 42.62 -65.21 -75.43
N ASN A 63 43.06 -65.63 -74.25
CA ASN A 63 42.18 -66.09 -73.19
C ASN A 63 42.59 -65.48 -71.85
N PHE A 64 41.88 -64.43 -71.46
CA PHE A 64 42.03 -63.78 -70.18
C PHE A 64 41.02 -64.32 -69.16
N VAL A 65 41.49 -64.75 -68.00
CA VAL A 65 40.64 -65.27 -66.93
C VAL A 65 40.65 -64.32 -65.73
N PRO A 66 39.54 -63.61 -65.44
CA PRO A 66 39.44 -62.78 -64.24
C PRO A 66 39.43 -63.66 -63.00
N LEU A 67 40.29 -63.35 -62.03
CA LEU A 67 40.50 -64.11 -60.79
C LEU A 67 39.77 -63.53 -59.58
N ILE A 68 39.28 -62.28 -59.69
CA ILE A 68 38.52 -61.59 -58.64
C ILE A 68 37.27 -60.92 -59.21
N ASP A 69 36.50 -60.32 -58.30
CA ASP A 69 35.11 -59.89 -58.45
C ASP A 69 34.80 -58.99 -59.67
N LEU A 70 33.73 -59.33 -60.38
CA LEU A 70 33.19 -58.65 -61.57
C LEU A 70 31.79 -58.02 -61.28
N ARG A 71 31.55 -57.58 -60.04
CA ARG A 71 30.28 -56.95 -59.66
C ARG A 71 29.96 -55.70 -60.49
N LEU A 72 30.94 -54.82 -60.68
CA LEU A 72 30.74 -53.50 -61.31
C LEU A 72 31.05 -53.47 -62.82
N VAL A 73 31.85 -54.42 -63.31
CA VAL A 73 32.30 -54.46 -64.71
C VAL A 73 32.12 -55.84 -65.33
N ASN A 74 31.78 -55.87 -66.62
CA ASN A 74 31.79 -57.04 -67.47
C ASN A 74 33.14 -57.14 -68.18
N PHE A 75 33.70 -58.36 -68.23
CA PHE A 75 34.99 -58.63 -68.83
C PHE A 75 34.89 -59.72 -69.90
N ASN A 76 35.21 -59.38 -71.15
CA ASN A 76 35.23 -60.34 -72.25
C ASN A 76 36.59 -61.03 -72.34
N ARG A 77 36.59 -62.35 -72.13
CA ARG A 77 37.79 -63.18 -72.04
C ARG A 77 38.60 -63.28 -73.34
N THR A 78 37.93 -63.19 -74.49
CA THR A 78 38.55 -63.41 -75.80
C THR A 78 38.95 -62.11 -76.50
N SER A 79 38.22 -61.02 -76.26
CA SER A 79 38.59 -59.70 -76.81
C SER A 79 39.38 -58.82 -75.85
N GLY A 80 39.38 -59.13 -74.56
CA GLY A 80 39.95 -58.28 -73.50
C GLY A 80 39.13 -57.03 -73.22
N LEU A 81 37.94 -56.89 -73.80
CA LEU A 81 37.05 -55.73 -73.65
C LEU A 81 36.43 -55.69 -72.24
N ILE A 82 36.49 -54.52 -71.62
CA ILE A 82 35.89 -54.20 -70.32
C ILE A 82 34.72 -53.24 -70.57
N THR A 83 33.54 -53.58 -70.05
CA THR A 83 32.32 -52.75 -70.14
C THR A 83 31.67 -52.60 -68.77
N VAL A 84 30.91 -51.54 -68.55
CA VAL A 84 30.21 -51.28 -67.28
C VAL A 84 29.06 -52.27 -67.10
N ARG A 85 28.94 -52.91 -65.93
CA ARG A 85 27.86 -53.88 -65.63
C ARG A 85 26.75 -53.26 -64.78
N GLN A 86 27.12 -52.38 -63.86
CA GLN A 86 26.23 -51.62 -62.99
C GLN A 86 26.73 -50.18 -62.96
N ARG A 87 25.83 -49.20 -62.81
CA ARG A 87 26.19 -47.78 -62.65
C ARG A 87 27.26 -47.65 -61.55
N ILE A 88 28.37 -47.01 -61.89
CA ILE A 88 29.50 -46.80 -60.98
C ILE A 88 29.29 -45.43 -60.34
N ASP A 89 28.79 -45.41 -59.12
CA ASP A 89 28.61 -44.23 -58.27
C ASP A 89 29.73 -44.28 -57.21
N ARG A 90 30.62 -43.29 -57.23
CA ARG A 90 31.82 -43.29 -56.40
C ARG A 90 31.47 -43.07 -54.92
N GLU A 91 30.49 -42.22 -54.62
CA GLU A 91 30.08 -41.85 -53.26
C GLU A 91 29.48 -43.06 -52.54
N SER A 92 28.67 -43.85 -53.24
CA SER A 92 28.11 -45.10 -52.74
C SER A 92 29.19 -46.16 -52.48
N LEU A 93 30.17 -46.29 -53.38
CA LEU A 93 31.28 -47.24 -53.22
C LEU A 93 32.16 -46.88 -52.01
N CYS A 94 32.39 -45.60 -51.75
CA CYS A 94 33.18 -45.14 -50.61
C CYS A 94 32.43 -45.27 -49.27
N LYS A 95 31.09 -45.18 -49.26
CA LYS A 95 30.24 -45.44 -48.07
C LYS A 95 30.24 -46.92 -47.66
N GLU A 96 30.13 -47.85 -48.60
CA GLU A 96 30.07 -49.30 -48.30
C GLU A 96 31.40 -49.88 -47.79
N THR A 97 32.52 -49.29 -48.17
CA THR A 97 33.87 -49.80 -47.86
C THR A 97 34.53 -49.14 -46.65
N GLY A 98 33.91 -48.11 -46.05
CA GLY A 98 34.39 -47.43 -44.84
C GLY A 98 35.71 -46.67 -44.99
N ALA A 99 36.28 -46.66 -46.19
CA ALA A 99 37.48 -45.91 -46.55
C ALA A 99 37.47 -45.74 -48.07
N CYS A 100 37.45 -44.49 -48.55
CA CYS A 100 37.75 -44.20 -49.95
C CYS A 100 39.22 -44.58 -50.18
N CYS A 101 39.45 -45.83 -50.59
CA CYS A 101 40.71 -46.41 -51.03
C CYS A 101 41.90 -46.35 -50.05
N PRO A 102 42.10 -47.39 -49.21
CA PRO A 102 43.37 -47.56 -48.52
C PRO A 102 44.42 -48.03 -49.53
N GLY A 103 45.32 -47.13 -49.91
CA GLY A 103 46.39 -47.45 -50.85
C GLY A 103 47.39 -46.33 -51.03
N ARG A 104 47.99 -45.84 -49.94
CA ARG A 104 49.23 -45.05 -50.01
C ARG A 104 50.34 -45.94 -50.59
N SER A 105 50.46 -45.95 -51.90
CA SER A 105 51.68 -46.36 -52.60
C SER A 105 51.68 -45.66 -53.95
N VAL A 106 52.50 -44.62 -54.06
CA VAL A 106 52.94 -44.08 -55.34
C VAL A 106 53.59 -45.25 -56.06
N ILE A 107 52.90 -45.84 -57.04
CA ILE A 107 53.52 -46.77 -57.97
C ILE A 107 54.16 -45.87 -59.04
N PRO A 108 55.50 -45.79 -59.15
CA PRO A 108 56.12 -45.09 -60.26
C PRO A 108 55.70 -45.79 -61.56
N PRO A 109 55.59 -45.06 -62.68
CA PRO A 109 55.14 -45.64 -63.94
C PRO A 109 56.02 -46.86 -64.31
N PRO A 110 55.45 -47.94 -64.87
CA PRO A 110 56.26 -49.03 -65.37
C PRO A 110 57.18 -48.49 -66.48
N VAL A 111 58.48 -48.69 -66.32
CA VAL A 111 59.48 -48.39 -67.36
C VAL A 111 59.17 -49.29 -68.55
N SER A 112 58.47 -48.76 -69.56
CA SER A 112 58.33 -49.42 -70.85
C SER A 112 59.61 -49.18 -71.65
N THR A 113 60.41 -50.24 -71.82
CA THR A 113 61.46 -50.26 -72.84
C THR A 113 60.80 -50.39 -74.21
N PHE A 114 60.40 -49.28 -74.82
CA PHE A 114 60.36 -49.11 -76.29
C PHE A 114 60.33 -47.60 -76.57
N HIS A 115 61.30 -47.14 -77.35
CA HIS A 115 61.42 -45.75 -77.79
C HIS A 115 60.22 -45.37 -78.65
N ASP A 116 59.56 -44.25 -78.32
CA ASP A 116 58.98 -43.38 -79.32
C ASP A 116 59.23 -41.92 -78.99
N VAL A 117 59.39 -41.16 -80.07
CA VAL A 117 60.02 -39.85 -80.18
C VAL A 117 59.03 -38.72 -79.84
N LEU A 118 59.51 -37.74 -79.05
CA LEU A 118 59.03 -36.36 -78.87
C LEU A 118 57.59 -36.10 -78.36
N LEU A 119 57.45 -35.80 -77.05
CA LEU A 119 56.64 -34.69 -76.49
C LEU A 119 57.17 -34.36 -75.06
N PRO A 120 57.38 -33.07 -74.67
CA PRO A 120 57.97 -32.72 -73.38
C PRO A 120 56.93 -32.49 -72.26
N HIS A 121 57.33 -32.82 -71.03
CA HIS A 121 56.71 -32.51 -69.72
C HIS A 121 55.38 -33.19 -69.34
N LEU A 122 55.49 -34.36 -68.68
CA LEU A 122 54.46 -34.90 -67.79
C LEU A 122 55.11 -35.32 -66.47
N SER A 123 55.29 -34.35 -65.58
CA SER A 123 55.53 -34.57 -64.15
C SER A 123 54.41 -33.88 -63.38
N ASP A 124 53.17 -34.32 -63.61
CA ASP A 124 52.04 -34.20 -62.69
C ASP A 124 50.84 -34.95 -63.30
N VAL A 125 50.78 -36.27 -63.08
CA VAL A 125 49.53 -37.03 -63.31
C VAL A 125 49.09 -37.46 -61.92
N GLN A 126 48.20 -36.68 -61.31
CA GLN A 126 47.48 -37.13 -60.12
C GLN A 126 46.51 -38.23 -60.55
N TYR A 127 46.70 -39.43 -60.02
CA TYR A 127 45.75 -40.52 -60.19
C TYR A 127 44.59 -40.32 -59.21
N PRO A 128 43.33 -40.53 -59.64
CA PRO A 128 42.16 -40.47 -58.77
C PRO A 128 42.35 -41.36 -57.55
N ARG A 129 41.87 -40.93 -56.37
CA ARG A 129 42.02 -41.75 -55.16
C ARG A 129 41.11 -42.96 -55.21
N CYS A 130 39.98 -42.89 -55.91
CA CYS A 130 39.10 -44.03 -56.13
C CYS A 130 39.59 -44.96 -57.26
N ALA A 131 39.78 -46.25 -56.96
CA ALA A 131 40.15 -47.23 -57.95
C ALA A 131 39.53 -48.62 -57.71
N ILE A 132 38.90 -49.16 -58.75
CA ILE A 132 38.41 -50.54 -58.79
C ILE A 132 39.58 -51.43 -59.26
N LYS A 133 39.98 -52.41 -58.44
CA LYS A 133 41.09 -53.32 -58.74
C LYS A 133 40.55 -54.69 -59.12
N MET A 134 40.91 -55.15 -60.32
CA MET A 134 40.69 -56.52 -60.79
C MET A 134 42.02 -57.20 -61.10
N LEU A 135 42.09 -58.53 -60.93
CA LEU A 135 43.25 -59.35 -61.25
C LEU A 135 42.86 -60.32 -62.36
N VAL A 136 43.63 -60.33 -63.43
CA VAL A 136 43.35 -61.10 -64.64
C VAL A 136 44.55 -61.98 -64.95
N MET A 137 44.32 -63.26 -65.16
CA MET A 137 45.35 -64.20 -65.59
C MET A 137 45.38 -64.29 -67.11
N ASP A 138 46.56 -64.15 -67.70
CA ASP A 138 46.80 -64.40 -69.13
C ASP A 138 47.13 -65.89 -69.36
N GLN A 139 46.28 -66.59 -70.11
CA GLN A 139 46.42 -68.00 -70.44
C GLN A 139 46.78 -68.25 -71.91
N ARG A 140 47.37 -67.27 -72.62
CA ARG A 140 47.83 -67.47 -74.00
C ARG A 140 48.79 -68.67 -74.11
N PRO A 141 48.64 -69.54 -75.12
CA PRO A 141 49.57 -70.64 -75.36
C PRO A 141 50.93 -70.10 -75.83
N GLN A 142 51.95 -70.23 -74.99
CA GLN A 142 53.35 -69.94 -75.34
C GLN A 142 53.82 -70.95 -76.39
N THR A 143 54.46 -70.48 -77.47
CA THR A 143 55.12 -71.35 -78.46
C THR A 143 56.09 -72.33 -77.77
N PRO A 144 56.09 -73.63 -78.12
CA PRO A 144 56.75 -74.67 -77.33
C PRO A 144 58.26 -74.69 -77.59
N LEU A 145 58.99 -73.72 -77.05
CA LEU A 145 60.46 -73.72 -77.02
C LEU A 145 60.96 -73.21 -75.66
N SER A 146 60.57 -73.90 -74.59
CA SER A 146 61.41 -74.20 -73.41
C SER A 146 60.55 -74.78 -72.30
N GLN A 147 60.91 -75.98 -71.84
CA GLN A 147 60.37 -76.57 -70.61
C GLN A 147 61.00 -75.85 -69.40
N GLN A 148 60.41 -74.74 -68.99
CA GLN A 148 60.50 -74.22 -67.63
C GLN A 148 59.07 -73.85 -67.19
N SER A 149 58.83 -73.91 -65.88
CA SER A 149 57.55 -73.71 -65.18
C SER A 149 56.52 -72.85 -65.93
N GLN A 150 55.30 -73.36 -66.10
CA GLN A 150 54.16 -72.59 -66.63
C GLN A 150 53.83 -71.45 -65.65
N GLU A 151 54.53 -70.33 -65.78
CA GLU A 151 54.19 -69.11 -65.06
C GLU A 151 53.18 -68.33 -65.90
N HIS A 152 51.91 -68.37 -65.47
CA HIS A 152 50.87 -67.54 -66.05
C HIS A 152 51.09 -66.08 -65.64
N LEU A 153 51.14 -65.17 -66.62
CA LEU A 153 51.30 -63.74 -66.36
C LEU A 153 50.05 -63.22 -65.64
N LEU A 154 50.24 -62.67 -64.44
CA LEU A 154 49.19 -62.01 -63.67
C LEU A 154 49.15 -60.53 -64.03
N ILE A 155 48.03 -60.09 -64.59
CA ILE A 155 47.76 -58.70 -64.96
C ILE A 155 46.89 -58.07 -63.89
N GLN A 156 47.42 -57.05 -63.21
CA GLN A 156 46.62 -56.23 -62.30
C GLN A 156 45.96 -55.11 -63.09
N VAL A 157 44.65 -55.15 -63.18
CA VAL A 157 43.84 -54.14 -63.85
C VAL A 157 43.32 -53.16 -62.81
N VAL A 158 43.67 -51.89 -62.95
CA VAL A 158 43.27 -50.81 -62.06
C VAL A 158 42.40 -49.85 -62.87
N ILE A 159 41.14 -49.71 -62.50
CA ILE A 159 40.21 -48.76 -63.11
C ILE A 159 40.07 -47.59 -62.14
N TYR A 160 40.70 -46.48 -62.46
CA TYR A 160 40.55 -45.24 -61.72
C TYR A 160 39.22 -44.59 -62.08
N VAL A 161 38.46 -44.19 -61.06
CA VAL A 161 37.17 -43.52 -61.20
C VAL A 161 37.37 -42.05 -60.87
N ASN A 162 37.18 -41.19 -61.87
CA ASN A 162 37.16 -39.74 -61.68
C ASN A 162 35.81 -39.35 -61.06
N ASP A 163 35.91 -38.49 -60.06
CA ASP A 163 34.79 -37.81 -59.44
C ASP A 163 34.12 -36.83 -60.42
N LEU A 164 32.79 -36.80 -60.41
CA LEU A 164 31.97 -35.81 -61.11
C LEU A 164 31.26 -34.94 -60.06
N ASN A 165 31.12 -33.65 -60.35
CA ASN A 165 30.39 -32.74 -59.46
C ASN A 165 28.88 -32.92 -59.62
N ASP A 166 28.31 -33.96 -59.01
CA ASP A 166 26.90 -34.33 -59.13
C ASP A 166 26.15 -34.37 -57.79
N ASN A 167 26.84 -34.13 -56.66
CA ASN A 167 26.19 -33.95 -55.36
C ASN A 167 26.32 -32.49 -54.89
N PRO A 168 25.20 -31.80 -54.61
CA PRO A 168 25.28 -30.48 -54.03
C PRO A 168 25.72 -30.54 -52.55
N PRO A 169 26.36 -29.48 -52.04
CA PRO A 169 26.52 -29.27 -50.60
C PRO A 169 25.18 -29.41 -49.86
N ALA A 170 25.15 -30.01 -48.67
CA ALA A 170 23.91 -30.18 -47.91
C ALA A 170 24.11 -30.13 -46.39
N TRP A 171 23.03 -29.79 -45.67
CA TRP A 171 22.92 -29.91 -44.22
C TRP A 171 21.86 -30.94 -43.84
N SER A 172 22.09 -31.68 -42.75
CA SER A 172 21.11 -32.59 -42.17
C SER A 172 21.15 -32.44 -40.65
N PRO A 173 20.20 -31.72 -40.03
CA PRO A 173 18.98 -31.11 -40.61
C PRO A 173 19.24 -29.85 -41.45
N ASP A 174 18.30 -29.51 -42.34
CA ASP A 174 18.29 -28.33 -43.22
C ASP A 174 17.67 -27.07 -42.56
N ARG A 175 17.45 -27.13 -41.24
CA ARG A 175 16.97 -26.02 -40.40
C ARG A 175 17.79 -25.91 -39.13
N LEU A 176 18.20 -24.68 -38.81
CA LEU A 176 18.90 -24.29 -37.59
C LEU A 176 18.13 -23.17 -36.90
N GLU A 177 17.77 -23.37 -35.64
CA GLU A 177 17.23 -22.30 -34.80
C GLU A 177 18.28 -21.89 -33.76
N LEU A 178 18.48 -20.58 -33.61
CA LEU A 178 19.37 -19.96 -32.64
C LEU A 178 18.57 -19.04 -31.73
N GLU A 179 18.83 -19.11 -30.43
CA GLU A 179 18.29 -18.18 -29.44
C GLU A 179 19.40 -17.23 -29.00
N ILE A 180 19.21 -15.93 -29.23
CA ILE A 180 20.21 -14.89 -28.97
C ILE A 180 19.60 -13.83 -28.06
N PRO A 181 20.16 -13.59 -26.86
CA PRO A 181 19.72 -12.50 -25.99
C PRO A 181 19.94 -11.12 -26.61
N GLU A 182 19.04 -10.18 -26.39
CA GLU A 182 19.12 -8.87 -27.05
C GLU A 182 20.30 -8.00 -26.58
N HIS A 183 20.72 -8.13 -25.30
CA HIS A 183 21.96 -7.51 -24.80
C HIS A 183 23.27 -8.09 -25.38
N THR A 184 23.20 -8.95 -26.40
CA THR A 184 24.40 -9.55 -27.00
C THR A 184 25.28 -8.47 -27.61
N VAL A 185 26.50 -8.34 -27.08
CA VAL A 185 27.47 -7.34 -27.54
C VAL A 185 27.78 -7.45 -29.04
N ILE A 186 27.87 -6.29 -29.70
CA ILE A 186 28.33 -6.19 -31.09
C ILE A 186 29.70 -6.88 -31.22
N GLY A 187 29.83 -7.72 -32.24
CA GLY A 187 31.03 -8.51 -32.51
C GLY A 187 30.99 -9.94 -31.98
N ARG A 188 30.01 -10.30 -31.13
CA ARG A 188 29.83 -11.70 -30.69
C ARG A 188 29.62 -12.61 -31.90
N LYS A 189 30.38 -13.71 -31.95
CA LYS A 189 30.25 -14.76 -32.98
C LYS A 189 29.58 -16.00 -32.42
N PHE A 190 28.59 -16.55 -33.13
CA PHE A 190 27.94 -17.83 -32.88
C PHE A 190 28.36 -18.83 -33.94
N GLN A 191 28.84 -20.01 -33.54
CA GLN A 191 29.33 -21.02 -34.49
C GLN A 191 28.18 -21.55 -35.36
N LEU A 192 28.39 -21.62 -36.68
CA LEU A 192 27.46 -22.23 -37.63
C LEU A 192 28.01 -23.58 -38.12
N PRO A 193 27.13 -24.54 -38.48
CA PRO A 193 27.53 -25.83 -39.04
C PRO A 193 27.99 -25.69 -40.49
N GLU A 194 29.03 -26.42 -40.87
CA GLU A 194 29.49 -26.55 -42.26
C GLU A 194 28.55 -27.48 -43.05
N ALA A 195 28.39 -27.20 -44.34
CA ALA A 195 27.72 -28.11 -45.26
C ALA A 195 28.63 -29.31 -45.54
N ALA A 196 28.01 -30.50 -45.64
CA ALA A 196 28.69 -31.69 -46.09
C ALA A 196 28.53 -31.83 -47.61
N ASP A 197 29.63 -32.16 -48.27
CA ASP A 197 29.67 -32.40 -49.71
C ASP A 197 30.33 -33.76 -49.96
N PRO A 198 29.61 -34.73 -50.56
CA PRO A 198 30.13 -36.07 -50.85
C PRO A 198 31.26 -36.13 -51.87
N ASP A 199 31.38 -35.13 -52.75
CA ASP A 199 32.28 -35.13 -53.91
C ASP A 199 33.77 -35.07 -53.47
N GLU A 200 34.71 -35.36 -54.39
CA GLU A 200 36.13 -35.44 -54.08
C GLU A 200 36.90 -34.15 -54.37
N GLY A 201 37.80 -33.80 -53.44
CA GLY A 201 38.78 -32.75 -53.65
C GLY A 201 38.20 -31.33 -53.50
N PRO A 202 39.06 -30.32 -53.45
CA PRO A 202 38.62 -28.93 -53.24
C PRO A 202 37.90 -28.34 -54.46
N GLU A 203 38.07 -28.91 -55.65
CA GLU A 203 37.41 -28.48 -56.87
C GLU A 203 35.91 -28.81 -56.91
N ASN A 204 35.47 -29.96 -56.40
CA ASN A 204 34.06 -30.36 -56.46
C ASN A 204 33.34 -30.27 -55.11
N THR A 205 34.05 -29.91 -54.03
CA THR A 205 33.43 -29.71 -52.71
C THR A 205 33.20 -28.24 -52.39
N VAL A 206 32.55 -27.96 -51.26
CA VAL A 206 32.21 -26.61 -50.82
C VAL A 206 33.38 -25.62 -50.92
N GLN A 207 33.21 -24.58 -51.72
CA GLN A 207 34.19 -23.51 -51.91
C GLN A 207 33.81 -22.20 -51.23
N SER A 208 32.52 -21.92 -51.07
CA SER A 208 32.08 -20.67 -50.47
C SER A 208 30.75 -20.78 -49.76
N TYR A 209 30.55 -19.88 -48.80
CA TYR A 209 29.31 -19.69 -48.08
C TYR A 209 28.83 -18.26 -48.23
N ARG A 210 27.53 -18.08 -48.36
CA ARG A 210 26.88 -16.76 -48.32
C ARG A 210 25.63 -16.84 -47.45
N LEU A 211 25.41 -15.83 -46.63
CA LEU A 211 24.19 -15.68 -45.85
C LEU A 211 23.33 -14.64 -46.56
N ILE A 212 22.13 -15.04 -46.95
CA ILE A 212 21.15 -14.13 -47.54
C ILE A 212 19.93 -14.01 -46.63
N PRO A 213 19.33 -12.82 -46.50
CA PRO A 213 18.06 -12.69 -45.80
C PRO A 213 16.94 -13.47 -46.49
N SER A 214 16.04 -14.04 -45.71
CA SER A 214 14.87 -14.79 -46.18
C SER A 214 13.59 -14.16 -45.61
N ASP A 215 12.51 -14.13 -46.38
CA ASP A 215 11.20 -13.73 -45.88
C ASP A 215 10.53 -14.94 -45.19
N PRO A 216 9.97 -14.79 -43.97
CA PRO A 216 9.19 -15.85 -43.33
C PRO A 216 7.86 -16.19 -44.05
N HIS A 217 7.37 -15.38 -44.99
CA HIS A 217 6.08 -15.54 -45.68
C HIS A 217 6.18 -15.56 -47.21
N ASP A 218 6.97 -16.49 -47.77
CA ASP A 218 6.86 -16.86 -49.20
C ASP A 218 5.67 -17.82 -49.49
N HIS A 219 4.61 -17.69 -48.68
CA HIS A 219 3.22 -17.84 -49.06
C HIS A 219 2.41 -16.78 -48.28
N GLU A 220 2.08 -15.67 -48.94
CA GLU A 220 1.13 -14.63 -48.51
C GLU A 220 1.71 -13.44 -47.69
N SER A 221 1.76 -12.30 -48.39
CA SER A 221 2.38 -11.05 -47.98
C SER A 221 1.56 -10.31 -46.91
N THR A 222 2.02 -10.27 -45.65
CA THR A 222 1.94 -9.09 -44.74
C THR A 222 2.66 -9.28 -43.39
N VAL A 223 3.97 -9.54 -43.37
CA VAL A 223 4.85 -9.11 -42.25
C VAL A 223 6.20 -8.71 -42.84
N ARG A 224 6.53 -7.41 -42.85
CA ARG A 224 7.85 -6.93 -43.29
C ARG A 224 8.91 -7.22 -42.22
N GLY A 225 9.45 -8.44 -42.22
CA GLY A 225 10.74 -8.74 -41.60
C GLY A 225 11.85 -8.44 -42.59
N LEU A 226 12.20 -7.16 -42.78
CA LEU A 226 13.41 -6.80 -43.53
C LEU A 226 14.63 -7.30 -42.74
N ALA A 227 15.24 -8.39 -43.18
CA ALA A 227 16.66 -8.45 -43.47
C ALA A 227 17.49 -7.28 -42.87
N SER A 228 17.81 -7.31 -41.58
CA SER A 228 18.59 -6.22 -40.98
C SER A 228 20.09 -6.46 -41.14
N ASP A 229 20.86 -5.39 -41.17
CA ASP A 229 22.33 -5.41 -41.10
C ASP A 229 22.85 -5.93 -39.73
N ALA A 230 21.98 -6.40 -38.83
CA ALA A 230 22.37 -6.80 -37.48
C ALA A 230 23.18 -8.10 -37.43
N PHE A 231 23.11 -8.93 -38.46
CA PHE A 231 23.86 -10.18 -38.53
C PHE A 231 24.66 -10.29 -39.81
N LYS A 232 25.91 -10.76 -39.70
CA LYS A 232 26.81 -10.98 -40.82
C LYS A 232 27.49 -12.33 -40.73
N LEU A 233 27.66 -12.98 -41.87
CA LEU A 233 28.45 -14.20 -41.98
C LEU A 233 29.94 -13.88 -41.84
N SER A 234 30.59 -14.58 -40.93
CA SER A 234 32.04 -14.74 -40.82
C SER A 234 32.39 -16.12 -41.39
N SER A 235 32.94 -16.18 -42.60
CA SER A 235 33.38 -17.43 -43.24
C SER A 235 34.89 -17.38 -43.51
N GLU A 236 35.68 -17.87 -42.55
CA GLU A 236 37.15 -17.87 -42.65
C GLU A 236 37.63 -19.27 -43.03
N LEU A 237 38.42 -19.39 -44.11
CA LEU A 237 38.99 -20.67 -44.54
C LEU A 237 40.19 -21.04 -43.66
N ILE A 238 40.09 -22.14 -42.92
CA ILE A 238 41.09 -22.56 -41.93
C ILE A 238 42.07 -23.58 -42.51
N GLU A 239 41.61 -24.50 -43.35
CA GLU A 239 42.44 -25.60 -43.85
C GLU A 239 42.41 -25.68 -45.39
N ARG A 240 43.60 -25.69 -46.00
CA ARG A 240 43.83 -25.92 -47.43
C ARG A 240 44.75 -27.12 -47.62
N SER A 241 44.20 -28.31 -47.43
CA SER A 241 44.94 -29.55 -47.61
C SER A 241 44.85 -30.01 -49.08
N PRO A 242 45.98 -30.27 -49.77
CA PRO A 242 45.94 -30.72 -51.16
C PRO A 242 45.11 -31.99 -51.37
N GLY A 243 44.08 -31.90 -52.23
CA GLY A 243 43.14 -32.98 -52.51
C GLY A 243 42.21 -33.35 -51.35
N ALA A 244 41.99 -32.46 -50.38
CA ALA A 244 40.96 -32.62 -49.35
C ALA A 244 39.96 -31.46 -49.42
N PRO A 245 38.73 -31.65 -48.93
CA PRO A 245 37.74 -30.56 -48.85
C PRO A 245 38.27 -29.38 -48.03
N TYR A 246 37.86 -28.18 -48.40
CA TYR A 246 38.13 -26.98 -47.63
C TYR A 246 37.37 -27.01 -46.30
N LYS A 247 38.02 -26.55 -45.22
CA LYS A 247 37.38 -26.39 -43.91
C LYS A 247 37.24 -24.93 -43.52
N PHE A 248 36.06 -24.55 -43.08
CA PHE A 248 35.68 -23.17 -42.79
C PHE A 248 35.32 -22.98 -41.31
N ALA A 249 35.84 -21.90 -40.72
CA ALA A 249 35.30 -21.32 -39.49
C ALA A 249 34.08 -20.50 -39.87
N LEU A 250 32.90 -21.13 -39.80
CA LEU A 250 31.64 -20.44 -40.00
C LEU A 250 31.12 -19.87 -38.69
N GLY A 251 30.88 -18.56 -38.67
CA GLY A 251 30.29 -17.88 -37.54
C GLY A 251 29.25 -16.87 -38.00
N LEU A 252 28.15 -16.77 -37.28
CA LEU A 252 27.21 -15.68 -37.36
C LEU A 252 27.67 -14.58 -36.39
N LYS A 253 28.04 -13.41 -36.92
CA LYS A 253 28.54 -12.27 -36.14
C LYS A 253 27.43 -11.23 -35.96
N VAL A 254 27.23 -10.76 -34.74
CA VAL A 254 26.36 -9.61 -34.43
C VAL A 254 27.07 -8.32 -34.85
N GLU A 255 26.43 -7.48 -35.65
CA GLU A 255 26.99 -6.21 -36.18
C GLU A 255 26.21 -4.96 -35.73
N ALA A 256 25.02 -5.13 -35.15
CA ALA A 256 24.24 -4.04 -34.58
C ALA A 256 23.61 -4.48 -33.25
N ASP A 257 23.22 -3.51 -32.44
CA ASP A 257 22.45 -3.76 -31.22
C ASP A 257 21.12 -4.46 -31.58
N LEU A 258 20.75 -5.44 -30.75
CA LEU A 258 19.53 -6.22 -30.89
C LEU A 258 18.51 -5.66 -29.90
N ASP A 259 17.26 -5.56 -30.35
CA ASP A 259 16.13 -4.99 -29.61
C ASP A 259 14.92 -5.83 -30.00
N ARG A 260 14.42 -6.64 -29.08
CA ARG A 260 13.36 -7.60 -29.34
C ARG A 260 12.02 -6.89 -29.55
N GLU A 261 11.77 -5.78 -28.86
CA GLU A 261 10.57 -4.93 -28.94
C GLU A 261 10.42 -4.39 -30.35
N LYS A 262 11.55 -4.08 -30.99
CA LYS A 262 11.61 -3.68 -32.39
C LYS A 262 11.55 -4.87 -33.35
N GLN A 263 12.29 -5.94 -33.09
CA GLN A 263 12.31 -7.13 -33.95
C GLN A 263 12.69 -8.41 -33.19
N SER A 264 11.71 -9.28 -32.97
CA SER A 264 11.86 -10.51 -32.19
C SER A 264 12.43 -11.71 -32.94
N ALA A 265 12.52 -11.65 -34.27
CA ALA A 265 13.06 -12.75 -35.08
C ALA A 265 13.73 -12.27 -36.39
N TYR A 266 14.76 -13.01 -36.79
CA TYR A 266 15.46 -12.84 -38.06
C TYR A 266 15.51 -14.17 -38.82
N TYR A 267 15.29 -14.10 -40.12
CA TYR A 267 15.23 -15.26 -41.00
C TYR A 267 16.29 -15.12 -42.09
N PHE A 268 17.14 -16.13 -42.20
CA PHE A 268 18.21 -16.17 -43.18
C PHE A 268 18.26 -17.54 -43.89
N LEU A 269 18.83 -17.53 -45.09
CA LEU A 269 19.24 -18.73 -45.81
C LEU A 269 20.76 -18.73 -45.90
N LEU A 270 21.41 -19.72 -45.28
CA LEU A 270 22.83 -19.96 -45.46
C LEU A 270 23.00 -20.84 -46.69
N ILE A 271 23.68 -20.34 -47.72
CA ILE A 271 23.92 -21.04 -48.98
C ILE A 271 25.38 -21.46 -49.05
N ALA A 272 25.63 -22.72 -49.33
CA ALA A 272 26.93 -23.28 -49.66
C ALA A 272 27.02 -23.49 -51.17
N THR A 273 28.17 -23.20 -51.78
CA THR A 273 28.42 -23.38 -53.21
C THR A 273 29.69 -24.18 -53.39
N ASP A 274 29.61 -25.26 -54.17
CA ASP A 274 30.77 -26.08 -54.56
C ASP A 274 31.63 -25.35 -55.62
N GLY A 275 32.72 -25.98 -56.02
CA GLY A 275 33.63 -25.43 -57.04
C GLY A 275 33.45 -26.00 -58.44
N GLY A 276 32.53 -26.94 -58.62
CA GLY A 276 32.46 -27.78 -59.80
C GLY A 276 31.92 -27.06 -61.04
N SER A 277 31.77 -27.82 -62.12
CA SER A 277 31.23 -27.32 -63.39
C SER A 277 30.23 -28.32 -63.97
N PRO A 278 28.90 -28.08 -63.83
CA PRO A 278 28.25 -26.89 -63.27
C PRO A 278 28.42 -26.77 -61.75
N GLN A 279 28.35 -25.54 -61.22
CA GLN A 279 28.32 -25.31 -59.77
C GLN A 279 26.96 -25.69 -59.20
N LEU A 280 26.94 -26.43 -58.09
CA LEU A 280 25.74 -26.76 -57.34
C LEU A 280 25.73 -26.04 -55.98
N THR A 281 24.53 -25.89 -55.41
CA THR A 281 24.34 -25.14 -54.17
C THR A 281 23.42 -25.87 -53.20
N GLY A 282 23.80 -25.86 -51.93
CA GLY A 282 22.96 -26.25 -50.80
C GLY A 282 22.40 -25.04 -50.06
N SER A 283 21.30 -25.23 -49.33
CA SER A 283 20.74 -24.20 -48.45
C SER A 283 20.33 -24.71 -47.07
N LEU A 284 20.58 -23.92 -46.03
CA LEU A 284 20.16 -24.14 -44.64
C LEU A 284 19.29 -22.95 -44.17
N SER A 285 18.09 -23.24 -43.69
CA SER A 285 17.22 -22.23 -43.07
C SER A 285 17.72 -21.89 -41.67
N VAL A 286 18.14 -20.65 -41.45
CA VAL A 286 18.63 -20.16 -40.16
C VAL A 286 17.60 -19.19 -39.57
N ILE A 287 17.01 -19.59 -38.46
CA ILE A 287 16.03 -18.77 -37.72
C ILE A 287 16.68 -18.31 -36.43
N ILE A 288 16.77 -17.00 -36.24
CA ILE A 288 17.30 -16.40 -35.03
C ILE A 288 16.12 -15.83 -34.26
N ARG A 289 15.91 -16.33 -33.04
CA ARG A 289 14.94 -15.81 -32.09
C ARG A 289 15.67 -14.93 -31.09
N ILE A 290 15.24 -13.68 -30.98
CA ILE A 290 15.77 -12.79 -29.96
C ILE A 290 15.04 -13.11 -28.66
N THR A 291 15.80 -13.51 -27.64
CA THR A 291 15.22 -13.80 -26.32
C THR A 291 15.14 -12.53 -25.50
N ASP A 292 13.97 -12.35 -24.89
CA ASP A 292 13.62 -11.20 -24.05
C ASP A 292 14.53 -11.08 -22.84
N ILE A 293 14.84 -9.85 -22.48
CA ILE A 293 15.49 -9.48 -21.24
C ILE A 293 14.65 -8.36 -20.66
N ASN A 294 14.47 -8.43 -19.35
CA ASN A 294 13.85 -7.36 -18.62
C ASN A 294 14.77 -6.14 -18.63
N ASP A 295 14.64 -5.30 -19.64
CA ASP A 295 15.36 -4.04 -19.83
C ASP A 295 14.41 -2.83 -19.92
N GLN A 296 13.11 -3.08 -20.01
CA GLN A 296 12.09 -2.05 -19.92
C GLN A 296 11.66 -1.84 -18.46
N THR A 297 11.30 -0.59 -18.15
CA THR A 297 10.82 -0.20 -16.82
C THR A 297 9.30 -0.12 -16.85
N PRO A 298 8.59 -0.72 -15.88
CA PRO A 298 7.15 -0.66 -15.82
C PRO A 298 6.69 0.78 -15.60
N TYR A 299 5.45 1.09 -15.96
CA TYR A 299 4.88 2.41 -15.79
C TYR A 299 3.42 2.35 -15.37
N PHE A 300 2.99 3.34 -14.58
CA PHE A 300 1.59 3.45 -14.18
C PHE A 300 0.76 4.09 -15.29
N ARG A 301 -0.44 3.54 -15.51
CA ARG A 301 -1.41 4.09 -16.48
C ARG A 301 -1.89 5.49 -16.10
N GLN A 302 -1.96 5.79 -14.81
CA GLN A 302 -2.34 7.11 -14.28
C GLN A 302 -1.20 7.67 -13.43
N THR A 303 -0.81 8.91 -13.72
CA THR A 303 0.16 9.67 -12.94
C THR A 303 -0.56 10.48 -11.88
N ASN A 304 -0.12 10.36 -10.62
CA ASN A 304 -0.69 11.06 -9.46
C ASN A 304 -2.22 10.97 -9.33
N PRO A 305 -2.80 9.75 -9.25
CA PRO A 305 -4.24 9.57 -9.10
C PRO A 305 -4.75 10.16 -7.77
N SER A 306 -6.03 10.54 -7.73
CA SER A 306 -6.70 10.99 -6.50
C SER A 306 -8.02 10.28 -6.26
N VAL A 307 -8.39 10.14 -4.97
CA VAL A 307 -9.65 9.55 -4.52
C VAL A 307 -10.16 10.25 -3.27
N GLU A 308 -11.47 10.35 -3.09
CA GLU A 308 -12.13 10.86 -1.90
C GLU A 308 -12.73 9.70 -1.08
N ILE A 309 -12.46 9.69 0.23
CA ILE A 309 -13.00 8.70 1.18
C ILE A 309 -13.56 9.41 2.41
N LEU A 310 -14.56 8.84 3.07
CA LEU A 310 -15.00 9.31 4.39
C LEU A 310 -14.01 8.84 5.46
N GLU A 311 -13.84 9.59 6.54
CA GLU A 311 -12.96 9.17 7.64
C GLU A 311 -13.42 7.84 8.28
N ASN A 312 -14.72 7.60 8.40
CA ASN A 312 -15.26 6.38 8.98
C ASN A 312 -15.33 5.20 7.98
N THR A 313 -14.55 5.27 6.89
CA THR A 313 -14.47 4.19 5.90
C THR A 313 -14.00 2.90 6.57
N ALA A 314 -14.80 1.83 6.46
CA ALA A 314 -14.54 0.58 7.15
C ALA A 314 -13.22 -0.07 6.70
N VAL A 315 -12.49 -0.65 7.65
CA VAL A 315 -11.31 -1.48 7.39
C VAL A 315 -11.67 -2.62 6.43
N GLY A 316 -10.81 -2.84 5.43
CA GLY A 316 -10.99 -3.78 4.33
C GLY A 316 -11.64 -3.17 3.08
N THR A 317 -12.11 -1.92 3.15
CA THR A 317 -12.67 -1.24 1.96
C THR A 317 -11.56 -0.95 0.95
N GLN A 318 -11.77 -1.38 -0.30
CA GLN A 318 -10.91 -1.02 -1.43
C GLN A 318 -11.23 0.40 -1.90
N ILE A 319 -10.19 1.26 -1.93
CA ILE A 319 -10.33 2.68 -2.27
C ILE A 319 -9.75 3.00 -3.65
N TYR A 320 -8.80 2.19 -4.14
CA TYR A 320 -8.17 2.43 -5.43
C TYR A 320 -7.55 1.14 -5.98
N THR A 321 -7.35 1.07 -7.29
CA THR A 321 -6.59 -0.02 -7.95
C THR A 321 -5.51 0.59 -8.82
N ALA A 322 -4.26 0.41 -8.42
CA ALA A 322 -3.11 0.79 -9.22
C ALA A 322 -3.00 -0.15 -10.43
N VAL A 323 -2.90 0.44 -11.62
CA VAL A 323 -2.72 -0.30 -12.87
C VAL A 323 -1.41 0.13 -13.49
N ALA A 324 -0.45 -0.78 -13.50
CA ALA A 324 0.82 -0.65 -14.20
C ALA A 324 0.84 -1.50 -15.47
N MET A 325 1.70 -1.12 -16.40
CA MET A 325 1.98 -1.80 -17.66
C MET A 325 3.49 -1.93 -17.80
N ASP A 326 3.92 -2.95 -18.52
CA ASP A 326 5.30 -3.15 -18.92
C ASP A 326 5.32 -3.40 -20.43
N ASP A 327 6.30 -2.83 -21.12
CA ASP A 327 6.45 -3.01 -22.56
C ASP A 327 7.15 -4.35 -22.87
N ASP A 328 7.73 -5.01 -21.85
CA ASP A 328 8.20 -6.40 -21.91
C ASP A 328 7.03 -7.39 -21.71
N PRO A 329 6.52 -8.05 -22.77
CA PRO A 329 5.36 -8.94 -22.69
C PRO A 329 5.61 -10.19 -21.84
N SER A 330 6.87 -10.59 -21.62
CA SER A 330 7.20 -11.69 -20.72
C SER A 330 7.06 -11.30 -19.24
N ASP A 331 7.08 -10.00 -18.93
CA ASP A 331 7.09 -9.48 -17.57
C ASP A 331 5.73 -9.01 -17.06
N ALA A 332 4.71 -8.97 -17.92
CA ALA A 332 3.33 -8.63 -17.53
C ALA A 332 2.78 -9.48 -16.36
N ASN A 333 3.24 -10.72 -16.20
CA ASN A 333 2.85 -11.60 -15.08
C ASN A 333 3.80 -11.53 -13.86
N ARG A 334 4.87 -10.74 -13.94
CA ARG A 334 5.90 -10.58 -12.89
C ARG A 334 5.74 -9.27 -12.10
N LEU A 335 4.85 -8.39 -12.53
CA LEU A 335 4.58 -7.13 -11.85
C LEU A 335 4.09 -7.36 -10.41
N GLU A 336 4.87 -6.87 -9.47
CA GLU A 336 4.56 -6.89 -8.04
C GLU A 336 4.38 -5.46 -7.52
N TYR A 337 3.23 -5.19 -6.93
CA TYR A 337 2.89 -3.92 -6.32
C TYR A 337 3.29 -3.91 -4.85
N ARG A 338 3.74 -2.77 -4.35
CA ARG A 338 4.01 -2.59 -2.93
C ARG A 338 3.84 -1.16 -2.49
N MET A 339 3.75 -0.98 -1.18
CA MET A 339 3.81 0.35 -0.60
C MET A 339 5.22 0.89 -0.77
N GLY A 340 5.32 2.12 -1.27
CA GLY A 340 6.59 2.73 -1.57
C GLY A 340 7.43 2.96 -0.32
N SER A 341 8.75 2.91 -0.49
CA SER A 341 9.74 3.06 0.58
C SER A 341 9.65 4.41 1.32
N THR A 342 9.03 5.42 0.71
CA THR A 342 8.80 6.75 1.29
C THR A 342 7.52 6.85 2.12
N ALA A 343 6.74 5.77 2.25
CA ALA A 343 5.52 5.77 3.05
C ALA A 343 5.83 5.98 4.54
N SER A 344 5.11 6.90 5.18
CA SER A 344 5.20 7.11 6.62
C SER A 344 4.66 5.89 7.38
N ALA A 345 5.09 5.75 8.65
CA ALA A 345 4.56 4.69 9.53
C ALA A 345 3.03 4.75 9.67
N GLU A 346 2.46 5.95 9.62
CA GLU A 346 1.02 6.14 9.68
C GLU A 346 0.32 5.64 8.41
N VAL A 347 0.86 5.94 7.22
CA VAL A 347 0.33 5.41 5.96
C VAL A 347 0.39 3.87 5.92
N GLN A 348 1.49 3.29 6.41
CA GLN A 348 1.64 1.82 6.52
C GLN A 348 0.66 1.19 7.52
N ARG A 349 0.24 1.94 8.54
CA ARG A 349 -0.76 1.50 9.51
C ARG A 349 -2.18 1.58 8.94
N LEU A 350 -2.46 2.64 8.20
CA LEU A 350 -3.81 2.99 7.74
C LEU A 350 -4.20 2.34 6.41
N PHE A 351 -3.24 2.01 5.55
CA PHE A 351 -3.50 1.46 4.23
C PHE A 351 -2.62 0.24 3.95
N SER A 352 -3.08 -0.63 3.07
CA SER A 352 -2.26 -1.69 2.50
C SER A 352 -2.54 -1.82 1.01
N ILE A 353 -1.65 -2.50 0.31
CA ILE A 353 -1.77 -2.76 -1.12
C ILE A 353 -1.59 -4.25 -1.39
N ASP A 354 -2.49 -4.83 -2.18
CA ASP A 354 -2.34 -6.20 -2.67
C ASP A 354 -1.22 -6.25 -3.71
N SER A 355 -0.26 -7.16 -3.50
CA SER A 355 0.95 -7.21 -4.31
C SER A 355 0.75 -7.72 -5.73
N ARG A 356 -0.38 -8.35 -6.05
CA ARG A 356 -0.64 -8.93 -7.38
C ARG A 356 -1.60 -8.07 -8.21
N ILE A 357 -2.62 -7.52 -7.59
CA ILE A 357 -3.67 -6.76 -8.31
C ILE A 357 -3.59 -5.24 -8.10
N GLY A 358 -2.64 -4.75 -7.29
CA GLY A 358 -2.46 -3.32 -7.05
C GLY A 358 -3.64 -2.66 -6.30
N SER A 359 -4.47 -3.46 -5.62
CA SER A 359 -5.63 -2.96 -4.88
C SER A 359 -5.20 -2.32 -3.58
N VAL A 360 -5.46 -1.03 -3.43
CA VAL A 360 -5.21 -0.27 -2.19
C VAL A 360 -6.47 -0.35 -1.33
N VAL A 361 -6.30 -0.83 -0.09
CA VAL A 361 -7.38 -1.04 0.88
C VAL A 361 -7.08 -0.31 2.20
N VAL A 362 -8.14 0.06 2.90
CA VAL A 362 -8.05 0.61 4.26
C VAL A 362 -7.70 -0.51 5.24
N SER A 363 -6.66 -0.33 6.03
CA SER A 363 -6.14 -1.29 7.02
C SER A 363 -6.33 -0.84 8.47
N GLY A 364 -6.59 0.44 8.70
CA GLY A 364 -6.80 1.02 10.03
C GLY A 364 -7.84 2.13 10.00
N ASP A 365 -8.26 2.56 11.19
CA ASP A 365 -9.26 3.60 11.34
C ASP A 365 -8.72 4.95 10.86
N ILE A 366 -9.37 5.53 9.84
CA ILE A 366 -9.06 6.85 9.31
C ILE A 366 -9.79 7.89 10.16
N ASP A 367 -9.16 9.02 10.41
CA ASP A 367 -9.68 10.08 11.29
C ASP A 367 -9.34 11.43 10.66
N TYR A 368 -10.36 12.21 10.30
CA TYR A 368 -10.18 13.51 9.65
C TYR A 368 -9.46 14.47 10.59
N GLU A 369 -9.73 14.40 11.90
CA GLU A 369 -9.16 15.27 12.93
C GLU A 369 -7.63 15.13 13.06
N SER A 370 -7.08 13.95 12.77
CA SER A 370 -5.63 13.70 12.75
C SER A 370 -4.99 13.71 11.36
N ALA A 371 -5.79 13.74 10.28
CA ALA A 371 -5.29 13.77 8.92
C ALA A 371 -4.40 15.02 8.65
N PRO A 372 -3.24 14.85 7.98
CA PRO A 372 -2.36 15.97 7.68
C PRO A 372 -2.90 16.81 6.51
N ILE A 373 -2.45 18.06 6.44
CA ILE A 373 -2.72 18.94 5.30
C ILE A 373 -1.90 18.41 4.11
N LEU A 374 -2.58 18.10 3.02
CA LEU A 374 -1.95 17.67 1.79
C LEU A 374 -1.24 18.87 1.14
N PRO A 375 0.02 18.73 0.70
CA PRO A 375 0.70 19.81 0.01
C PRO A 375 -0.05 20.18 -1.28
N ASN A 376 -0.18 21.49 -1.52
CA ASN A 376 -0.83 22.01 -2.72
C ASN A 376 -0.16 21.44 -3.97
N SER A 377 -0.96 20.80 -4.83
CA SER A 377 -0.61 20.61 -6.23
C SER A 377 -0.42 21.99 -6.86
N ASP A 378 0.42 22.13 -7.88
CA ASP A 378 0.69 23.38 -8.63
C ASP A 378 -0.57 24.05 -9.28
N SER A 379 -1.79 23.64 -8.90
CA SER A 379 -3.04 24.31 -9.23
C SER A 379 -3.09 25.70 -8.61
N LYS A 380 -2.92 26.71 -9.47
CA LYS A 380 -3.21 28.13 -9.26
C LYS A 380 -4.70 28.40 -8.99
N ASP A 381 -5.30 27.76 -7.99
CA ASP A 381 -6.63 28.13 -7.52
C ASP A 381 -6.58 28.54 -6.05
N PRO A 382 -6.49 29.85 -5.75
CA PRO A 382 -6.37 30.38 -4.40
C PRO A 382 -7.68 30.26 -3.58
N LEU A 383 -8.71 29.57 -4.09
CA LEU A 383 -9.99 29.35 -3.40
C LEU A 383 -10.08 28.03 -2.61
N PHE A 384 -9.09 27.14 -2.71
CA PHE A 384 -9.07 25.82 -2.06
C PHE A 384 -7.89 25.75 -1.08
N SER A 385 -8.09 26.26 0.15
CA SER A 385 -6.99 26.56 1.07
C SER A 385 -6.44 25.35 1.83
N ASP A 386 -7.25 24.36 2.22
CA ASP A 386 -6.75 23.25 3.05
C ASP A 386 -7.46 21.94 2.71
N ASP A 387 -6.72 21.00 2.17
CA ASP A 387 -7.18 19.70 1.70
C ASP A 387 -6.52 18.63 2.57
N TYR A 388 -7.29 17.88 3.35
CA TYR A 388 -6.77 16.95 4.36
C TYR A 388 -6.76 15.51 3.84
N GLY A 389 -5.71 14.78 4.17
CA GLY A 389 -5.62 13.35 3.84
C GLY A 389 -4.20 12.85 3.67
N TYR A 390 -4.02 11.80 2.88
CA TYR A 390 -2.76 11.06 2.80
C TYR A 390 -2.21 10.97 1.39
N LEU A 391 -0.89 11.08 1.26
CA LEU A 391 -0.16 10.73 0.04
C LEU A 391 0.42 9.33 0.21
N ILE A 392 -0.12 8.37 -0.54
CA ILE A 392 0.32 6.98 -0.51
C ILE A 392 1.30 6.77 -1.67
N PRO A 393 2.61 6.63 -1.42
CA PRO A 393 3.54 6.23 -2.47
C PRO A 393 3.30 4.76 -2.81
N ILE A 394 3.15 4.47 -4.09
CA ILE A 394 2.93 3.13 -4.63
C ILE A 394 4.09 2.83 -5.57
N GLU A 395 4.73 1.69 -5.35
CA GLU A 395 5.78 1.16 -6.22
C GLU A 395 5.26 -0.07 -6.96
N VAL A 396 5.70 -0.24 -8.20
CA VAL A 396 5.56 -1.48 -8.96
C VAL A 396 6.94 -1.92 -9.43
N THR A 397 7.20 -3.22 -9.40
CA THR A 397 8.46 -3.81 -9.84
C THR A 397 8.24 -5.08 -10.65
N ASP A 398 9.02 -5.26 -11.70
CA ASP A 398 9.18 -6.49 -12.48
C ASP A 398 10.32 -7.40 -11.93
N GLN A 399 10.89 -7.03 -10.76
CA GLN A 399 12.08 -7.58 -10.06
C GLN A 399 13.43 -6.99 -10.46
N ALA A 400 13.56 -6.40 -11.64
CA ALA A 400 14.76 -5.70 -12.10
C ALA A 400 14.61 -4.18 -12.01
N HIS A 401 13.46 -3.65 -12.43
CA HIS A 401 13.16 -2.23 -12.43
C HIS A 401 12.02 -1.88 -11.46
N ILE A 402 11.96 -0.61 -11.08
CA ILE A 402 10.96 -0.07 -10.15
C ILE A 402 10.43 1.22 -10.74
N ALA A 403 9.11 1.35 -10.77
CA ALA A 403 8.44 2.62 -11.00
C ALA A 403 7.58 3.03 -9.81
N GLU A 404 7.44 4.34 -9.62
CA GLU A 404 6.70 4.93 -8.51
C GLU A 404 5.59 5.87 -8.98
N THR A 405 4.51 5.92 -8.20
CA THR A 405 3.44 6.93 -8.31
C THR A 405 2.95 7.29 -6.91
N LYS A 406 2.20 8.39 -6.78
CA LYS A 406 1.64 8.83 -5.50
C LYS A 406 0.12 8.93 -5.61
N LEU A 407 -0.59 8.09 -4.88
CA LEU A 407 -2.03 8.18 -4.74
C LEU A 407 -2.38 9.24 -3.69
N ARG A 408 -3.15 10.26 -4.10
CA ARG A 408 -3.67 11.31 -3.22
C ARG A 408 -5.04 10.91 -2.69
N VAL A 409 -5.12 10.60 -1.41
CA VAL A 409 -6.37 10.25 -0.72
C VAL A 409 -6.87 11.47 0.03
N HIS A 410 -7.99 12.02 -0.40
CA HIS A 410 -8.71 13.09 0.26
C HIS A 410 -9.65 12.49 1.30
N VAL A 411 -9.54 12.94 2.55
CA VAL A 411 -10.42 12.49 3.63
C VAL A 411 -11.53 13.52 3.81
N LEU A 412 -12.76 13.05 3.70
CA LEU A 412 -13.97 13.83 3.91
C LEU A 412 -14.42 13.70 5.36
N ASN A 413 -14.68 14.85 5.97
CA ASN A 413 -15.14 14.93 7.34
C ASN A 413 -16.59 14.44 7.50
N THR A 414 -16.86 13.72 8.59
CA THR A 414 -18.18 13.30 9.06
C THR A 414 -18.44 13.94 10.42
N ASN A 415 -19.71 14.18 10.77
CA ASN A 415 -20.01 14.77 12.07
C ASN A 415 -20.05 13.71 13.18
N ASP A 416 -18.88 13.31 13.68
CA ASP A 416 -18.74 12.26 14.69
C ASP A 416 -18.20 12.76 16.05
N ASN A 417 -17.74 14.02 16.14
CA ASN A 417 -17.37 14.64 17.41
C ASN A 417 -18.49 15.54 17.94
N PRO A 418 -18.92 15.36 19.21
CA PRO A 418 -19.86 16.29 19.82
C PRO A 418 -19.17 17.61 20.23
N PRO A 419 -19.92 18.72 20.29
CA PRO A 419 -19.34 20.03 20.62
C PRO A 419 -18.79 20.06 22.05
N THR A 420 -17.60 20.58 22.22
CA THR A 420 -16.99 20.86 23.53
C THR A 420 -17.39 22.25 24.04
N ILE A 421 -17.66 22.34 25.35
CA ILE A 421 -18.17 23.56 25.98
C ILE A 421 -17.18 24.05 27.04
N SER A 422 -16.77 25.31 26.95
CA SER A 422 -16.01 26.01 27.98
C SER A 422 -16.85 27.17 28.52
N ILE A 423 -16.95 27.27 29.84
CA ILE A 423 -17.81 28.25 30.52
C ILE A 423 -16.94 29.07 31.45
N GLN A 424 -16.99 30.39 31.29
CA GLN A 424 -16.17 31.34 32.03
C GLN A 424 -17.06 32.28 32.84
N SER A 425 -16.65 32.53 34.08
CA SER A 425 -17.28 33.54 34.94
C SER A 425 -16.77 34.92 34.55
N PRO A 426 -17.63 35.96 34.51
CA PRO A 426 -17.19 37.35 34.36
C PRO A 426 -16.37 37.83 35.56
N LEU A 427 -16.58 37.24 36.74
CA LEU A 427 -15.79 37.48 37.94
C LEU A 427 -14.60 36.52 37.91
N GLN A 428 -13.40 37.00 37.54
CA GLN A 428 -12.12 36.26 37.46
C GLN A 428 -11.62 35.67 38.80
N ARG A 429 -12.52 35.39 39.75
CA ARG A 429 -12.18 34.64 40.96
C ARG A 429 -11.96 33.18 40.56
N SER A 430 -10.93 32.56 41.12
CA SER A 430 -10.59 31.16 40.92
C SER A 430 -11.66 30.29 41.58
N ILE A 431 -12.80 30.14 40.91
CA ILE A 431 -13.96 29.40 41.41
C ILE A 431 -13.78 27.92 41.07
N SER A 432 -14.17 27.04 42.00
CA SER A 432 -14.41 25.61 41.78
C SER A 432 -15.05 25.40 40.40
N LYS A 433 -14.46 24.54 39.57
CA LYS A 433 -14.94 24.26 38.21
C LYS A 433 -16.45 23.94 38.24
N GLY A 434 -17.29 24.88 37.78
CA GLY A 434 -18.75 24.71 37.69
C GLY A 434 -19.61 25.46 38.73
N GLU A 435 -19.02 26.23 39.65
CA GLU A 435 -19.78 27.13 40.54
C GLU A 435 -19.74 28.59 40.05
N PHE A 436 -20.86 29.29 40.17
CA PHE A 436 -21.01 30.69 39.76
C PHE A 436 -21.78 31.44 40.85
N TYR A 437 -21.43 32.70 41.06
CA TYR A 437 -22.01 33.54 42.11
C TYR A 437 -22.68 34.76 41.47
N ILE A 438 -23.86 35.10 41.95
CA ILE A 438 -24.62 36.29 41.53
C ILE A 438 -25.44 36.79 42.72
N HIS A 439 -25.51 38.10 42.90
CA HIS A 439 -26.41 38.69 43.90
C HIS A 439 -27.88 38.41 43.54
N GLU A 440 -28.72 38.23 44.54
CA GLU A 440 -30.16 38.02 44.31
C GLU A 440 -30.88 39.27 43.77
N ASP A 441 -30.40 40.46 44.14
CA ASP A 441 -30.92 41.76 43.68
C ASP A 441 -30.57 42.06 42.21
N ALA A 442 -29.81 41.16 41.55
CA ALA A 442 -29.39 41.31 40.17
C ALA A 442 -30.62 41.42 39.24
N PRO A 443 -30.70 42.49 38.41
CA PRO A 443 -31.83 42.67 37.52
C PRO A 443 -31.92 41.55 36.48
N VAL A 444 -33.12 41.34 35.94
CA VAL A 444 -33.35 40.40 34.84
C VAL A 444 -32.48 40.80 33.63
N GLY A 445 -31.77 39.83 33.07
CA GLY A 445 -30.82 40.01 31.96
C GLY A 445 -29.37 40.16 32.40
N THR A 446 -29.06 40.08 33.70
CA THR A 446 -27.69 40.12 34.23
C THR A 446 -26.87 38.93 33.74
N LEU A 447 -25.63 39.18 33.33
CA LEU A 447 -24.69 38.18 32.84
C LEU A 447 -24.16 37.31 33.99
N VAL A 448 -24.39 36.00 33.91
CA VAL A 448 -23.88 35.01 34.88
C VAL A 448 -22.59 34.37 34.37
N ALA A 449 -22.55 33.96 33.10
CA ALA A 449 -21.41 33.29 32.51
C ALA A 449 -21.35 33.46 30.99
N THR A 450 -20.15 33.42 30.42
CA THR A 450 -19.93 33.31 28.98
C THR A 450 -19.66 31.85 28.62
N ILE A 451 -20.22 31.40 27.50
CA ILE A 451 -20.16 30.01 27.04
C ILE A 451 -19.51 30.02 25.65
N THR A 452 -18.32 29.46 25.55
CA THR A 452 -17.60 29.21 24.29
C THR A 452 -17.82 27.76 23.88
N MET A 453 -18.21 27.55 22.63
CA MET A 453 -18.37 26.22 22.04
C MET A 453 -17.24 25.99 21.02
N SER A 454 -16.67 24.79 21.01
CA SER A 454 -15.69 24.36 20.02
C SER A 454 -16.02 22.96 19.56
N ASP A 455 -15.88 22.68 18.28
CA ASP A 455 -16.18 21.37 17.70
C ASP A 455 -14.95 20.87 16.94
N ALA A 456 -14.58 19.60 17.13
CA ALA A 456 -13.38 19.04 16.50
C ALA A 456 -13.57 18.88 14.98
N ASP A 457 -14.82 18.60 14.56
CA ASP A 457 -15.23 18.49 13.16
C ASP A 457 -15.04 19.83 12.41
N GLU A 458 -14.96 20.94 13.14
CA GLU A 458 -14.86 22.28 12.58
C GLU A 458 -13.41 22.79 12.56
N LYS A 459 -12.51 22.05 11.90
CA LYS A 459 -11.11 22.47 11.67
C LYS A 459 -11.05 23.85 11.01
N THR A 460 -10.31 24.77 11.66
CA THR A 460 -10.13 26.16 11.22
C THR A 460 -9.56 26.22 9.80
N GLY A 461 -10.34 26.76 8.85
CA GLY A 461 -9.91 27.01 7.46
C GLY A 461 -10.85 26.46 6.39
N SER A 462 -11.67 25.46 6.70
CA SER A 462 -12.58 24.84 5.72
C SER A 462 -14.03 25.32 5.88
N GLU A 463 -14.37 26.47 5.32
CA GLU A 463 -15.77 26.94 5.21
C GLU A 463 -16.67 26.04 4.32
N ARG A 464 -16.18 24.89 3.80
CA ARG A 464 -16.91 24.02 2.87
C ARG A 464 -17.29 22.62 3.39
N GLY A 465 -17.06 22.29 4.65
CA GLY A 465 -17.41 20.97 5.20
C GLY A 465 -18.90 20.65 5.35
N PHE A 466 -19.82 21.61 5.14
CA PHE A 466 -21.27 21.32 5.19
C PHE A 466 -22.06 22.14 4.15
N PRO A 467 -22.17 21.67 2.90
CA PRO A 467 -23.13 22.22 1.96
C PRO A 467 -24.52 21.82 2.46
N ASN A 468 -25.31 22.82 2.88
CA ASN A 468 -26.67 22.75 3.46
C ASN A 468 -26.69 22.78 4.99
N ARG A 469 -26.75 23.97 5.58
CA ARG A 469 -27.24 24.11 6.96
C ARG A 469 -28.39 25.11 7.03
N ALA A 470 -29.60 24.55 7.10
CA ALA A 470 -30.78 25.19 7.66
C ALA A 470 -30.72 25.29 9.19
N SER A 471 -29.64 24.81 9.83
CA SER A 471 -29.48 24.72 11.29
C SER A 471 -28.14 25.32 11.71
N ILE A 472 -28.16 26.14 12.75
CA ILE A 472 -27.00 26.85 13.31
C ILE A 472 -26.70 26.20 14.67
N PRO A 473 -25.44 26.01 15.07
CA PRO A 473 -25.14 25.54 16.41
C PRO A 473 -25.80 26.44 17.47
N TYR A 474 -26.33 25.83 18.52
CA TYR A 474 -27.05 26.58 19.55
C TYR A 474 -26.96 25.92 20.92
N CYS A 475 -26.89 26.76 21.95
CA CYS A 475 -26.95 26.34 23.34
C CYS A 475 -28.29 26.73 23.96
N SER A 476 -28.80 25.85 24.82
CA SER A 476 -30.09 26.02 25.48
C SER A 476 -30.03 25.53 26.92
N THR A 477 -31.03 25.92 27.72
CA THR A 477 -31.23 25.42 29.08
C THR A 477 -32.71 25.22 29.35
N THR A 478 -33.04 24.24 30.19
CA THR A 478 -34.42 23.99 30.66
C THR A 478 -34.74 24.74 31.96
N ASN A 479 -33.79 25.47 32.53
CA ASN A 479 -34.00 26.24 33.75
C ASN A 479 -34.95 27.42 33.50
N THR A 480 -35.81 27.73 34.47
CA THR A 480 -36.81 28.82 34.33
C THR A 480 -36.34 30.18 34.84
N PHE A 481 -35.24 30.22 35.59
CA PHE A 481 -34.65 31.44 36.15
C PHE A 481 -33.48 31.95 35.31
N PHE A 482 -32.89 31.11 34.45
CA PHE A 482 -31.78 31.47 33.57
C PHE A 482 -32.08 31.11 32.12
N THR A 483 -31.58 31.90 31.18
CA THR A 483 -31.69 31.63 29.75
C THR A 483 -30.34 31.78 29.05
N VAL A 484 -30.12 31.00 28.00
CA VAL A 484 -28.94 31.11 27.15
C VAL A 484 -29.30 31.94 25.91
N GLN A 485 -28.42 32.86 25.53
CA GLN A 485 -28.58 33.71 24.35
C GLN A 485 -27.26 33.84 23.59
N PRO A 486 -27.25 34.06 22.27
CA PRO A 486 -26.03 34.40 21.55
C PRO A 486 -25.37 35.65 22.13
N LEU A 487 -24.04 35.64 22.29
CA LEU A 487 -23.32 36.83 22.78
C LEU A 487 -23.31 37.93 21.71
N HIS A 488 -23.12 37.56 20.44
CA HIS A 488 -23.12 38.47 19.31
C HIS A 488 -23.63 37.76 18.06
N SER A 489 -24.48 38.41 17.27
CA SER A 489 -25.12 37.78 16.10
C SER A 489 -24.13 37.33 15.01
N ALA A 490 -22.93 37.89 14.95
CA ALA A 490 -21.89 37.47 14.01
C ALA A 490 -20.98 36.34 14.53
N MET A 491 -21.04 36.00 15.82
CA MET A 491 -20.21 34.94 16.42
C MET A 491 -21.04 33.68 16.63
N ARG A 492 -20.85 32.66 15.79
CA ARG A 492 -21.64 31.43 15.80
C ARG A 492 -21.45 30.55 17.05
N ASN A 493 -20.27 30.62 17.68
CA ASN A 493 -19.86 29.68 18.72
C ASN A 493 -19.74 30.32 20.12
N LEU A 494 -20.37 31.49 20.34
CA LEU A 494 -20.23 32.25 21.59
C LEU A 494 -21.60 32.69 22.14
N PHE A 495 -21.87 32.29 23.38
CA PHE A 495 -23.15 32.49 24.06
C PHE A 495 -22.96 33.13 25.45
N LYS A 496 -24.04 33.65 26.01
CA LYS A 496 -24.14 34.17 27.38
C LYS A 496 -25.28 33.48 28.12
N LEU A 497 -25.04 33.16 29.38
CA LEU A 497 -26.06 32.76 30.35
C LEU A 497 -26.49 34.02 31.12
N VAL A 498 -27.78 34.33 31.09
CA VAL A 498 -28.34 35.51 31.75
C VAL A 498 -29.53 35.14 32.64
N THR A 499 -29.80 35.97 33.66
CA THR A 499 -31.03 35.87 34.46
C THR A 499 -32.26 36.16 33.60
N SER A 500 -33.34 35.42 33.81
CA SER A 500 -34.61 35.54 33.08
C SER A 500 -35.81 35.86 33.99
N LYS A 501 -35.63 35.66 35.30
CA LYS A 501 -36.58 36.01 36.36
C LYS A 501 -35.82 36.63 37.54
N PRO A 502 -36.52 37.37 38.42
CA PRO A 502 -35.97 37.78 39.71
C PRO A 502 -35.48 36.57 40.51
N LEU A 503 -34.41 36.76 41.26
CA LEU A 503 -33.79 35.78 42.13
C LEU A 503 -34.11 36.15 43.59
N ASP A 504 -34.11 35.16 44.47
CA ASP A 504 -34.51 35.30 45.87
C ASP A 504 -33.80 34.20 46.67
N HIS A 505 -32.86 34.60 47.52
CA HIS A 505 -31.97 33.75 48.28
C HIS A 505 -32.74 32.97 49.35
N GLU A 506 -33.74 33.61 49.98
CA GLU A 506 -34.55 33.09 51.08
C GLU A 506 -35.48 31.99 50.60
N THR A 507 -36.05 32.13 49.39
CA THR A 507 -36.79 31.05 48.74
C THR A 507 -35.85 29.96 48.24
N LYS A 508 -34.76 30.34 47.56
CA LYS A 508 -33.83 29.37 46.94
C LYS A 508 -32.44 29.95 46.65
N SER A 509 -31.53 29.79 47.60
CA SER A 509 -30.13 30.21 47.50
C SER A 509 -29.24 29.48 46.48
N THR A 510 -29.69 28.36 45.88
CA THR A 510 -28.88 27.58 44.92
C THR A 510 -29.71 27.04 43.76
N HIS A 511 -29.24 27.28 42.53
CA HIS A 511 -29.84 26.83 41.29
C HIS A 511 -28.92 25.90 40.51
N GLY A 512 -29.38 24.67 40.25
CA GLY A 512 -28.77 23.78 39.26
C GLY A 512 -29.18 24.17 37.85
N VAL A 513 -28.22 24.50 37.00
CA VAL A 513 -28.44 24.87 35.59
C VAL A 513 -27.75 23.85 34.69
N MET A 514 -28.53 23.20 33.83
CA MET A 514 -28.00 22.32 32.79
C MET A 514 -27.99 23.08 31.46
N ILE A 515 -26.80 23.21 30.88
CA ILE A 515 -26.61 23.76 29.54
C ILE A 515 -26.50 22.60 28.57
N VAL A 516 -27.23 22.68 27.45
CA VAL A 516 -27.15 21.73 26.34
C VAL A 516 -26.79 22.49 25.09
N CYS A 517 -25.62 22.23 24.53
CA CYS A 517 -25.19 22.79 23.25
C CYS A 517 -25.27 21.72 22.17
N HIS A 518 -25.78 22.11 21.01
CA HIS A 518 -25.92 21.27 19.83
C HIS A 518 -24.99 21.82 18.76
N ASP A 519 -24.30 20.92 18.05
CA ASP A 519 -23.69 21.26 16.79
C ASP A 519 -24.79 21.53 15.75
N ALA A 520 -24.41 21.71 14.49
CA ALA A 520 -25.39 21.69 13.41
C ALA A 520 -25.18 20.53 12.42
N GLY A 521 -24.51 19.48 12.90
CA GLY A 521 -24.18 18.23 12.24
C GLY A 521 -25.35 17.51 11.63
N GLN A 522 -25.04 16.55 10.77
CA GLN A 522 -25.98 15.48 10.42
C GLN A 522 -25.30 14.13 10.64
N PRO A 523 -25.70 13.35 11.66
CA PRO A 523 -26.69 13.66 12.69
C PRO A 523 -26.24 14.82 13.61
N VAL A 524 -27.20 15.51 14.24
CA VAL A 524 -26.87 16.55 15.24
C VAL A 524 -26.38 15.89 16.51
N LEU A 525 -25.18 16.22 16.99
CA LEU A 525 -24.66 15.80 18.28
C LEU A 525 -24.79 16.92 19.32
N SER A 526 -24.75 16.54 20.60
CA SER A 526 -24.94 17.50 21.70
C SER A 526 -24.15 17.15 22.94
N THR A 527 -23.75 18.19 23.67
CA THR A 527 -23.03 18.07 24.94
C THR A 527 -23.78 18.77 26.05
N LYS A 528 -23.75 18.17 27.24
CA LYS A 528 -24.43 18.67 28.44
C LYS A 528 -23.41 19.05 29.50
N GLN A 529 -23.56 20.24 30.08
CA GLN A 529 -22.75 20.71 31.20
C GLN A 529 -23.64 21.18 32.34
N TYR A 530 -23.36 20.70 33.55
CA TYR A 530 -24.05 21.13 34.77
C TYR A 530 -23.27 22.25 35.45
N LEU A 531 -24.01 23.24 35.94
CA LEU A 531 -23.51 24.41 36.65
C LEU A 531 -24.33 24.58 37.93
N THR A 532 -23.67 25.07 38.98
CA THR A 532 -24.32 25.46 40.23
C THR A 532 -24.20 26.98 40.36
N VAL A 533 -25.33 27.67 40.23
CA VAL A 533 -25.42 29.12 40.49
C VAL A 533 -25.83 29.30 41.95
N ARG A 534 -24.96 29.93 42.73
CA ARG A 534 -25.19 30.29 44.12
C ARG A 534 -25.57 31.76 44.20
N LEU A 535 -26.64 32.04 44.94
CA LEU A 535 -27.05 33.41 45.18
C LEU A 535 -26.23 33.97 46.33
N GLU A 536 -25.71 35.18 46.15
CA GLU A 536 -25.13 35.98 47.24
C GLU A 536 -26.28 36.76 47.89
N ASP A 537 -26.46 36.50 49.18
CA ASP A 537 -27.44 37.12 50.08
C ASP A 537 -27.29 38.64 50.12
N VAL A 538 -28.41 39.35 50.03
CA VAL A 538 -28.55 40.80 50.14
C VAL A 538 -29.58 41.06 51.22
N ASN A 539 -29.27 41.99 52.14
CA ASN A 539 -30.22 42.35 53.19
C ASN A 539 -31.46 43.05 52.61
N ASP A 540 -32.51 42.28 52.36
CA ASP A 540 -33.80 42.74 51.86
C ASP A 540 -35.00 42.21 52.65
N SER A 541 -34.77 41.31 53.62
CA SER A 541 -35.79 40.81 54.53
C SER A 541 -35.73 41.55 55.88
N PRO A 542 -36.79 42.28 56.28
CA PRO A 542 -36.81 42.93 57.59
C PRO A 542 -37.00 41.93 58.73
N PRO A 543 -36.49 42.21 59.95
CA PRO A 543 -36.79 41.39 61.13
C PRO A 543 -38.30 41.27 61.38
N VAL A 544 -38.78 40.10 61.77
CA VAL A 544 -40.20 39.86 62.06
C VAL A 544 -40.37 39.37 63.49
N PHE A 545 -41.16 40.09 64.30
CA PHE A 545 -41.53 39.64 65.65
C PHE A 545 -42.54 38.48 65.61
N GLU A 546 -42.39 37.53 66.54
CA GLU A 546 -43.34 36.40 66.70
C GLU A 546 -44.78 36.87 66.99
N LYS A 547 -44.93 38.04 67.64
CA LYS A 547 -46.21 38.61 68.04
C LYS A 547 -46.24 40.12 67.76
N ALA A 548 -47.39 40.59 67.29
CA ALA A 548 -47.65 42.02 67.07
C ALA A 548 -47.69 42.83 68.38
N VAL A 549 -48.13 42.17 69.48
CA VAL A 549 -48.16 42.75 70.82
C VAL A 549 -47.79 41.68 71.84
N TYR A 550 -46.93 42.01 72.79
CA TYR A 550 -46.57 41.16 73.93
C TYR A 550 -47.24 41.65 75.20
N TYR A 551 -47.88 40.75 75.92
CA TYR A 551 -48.51 41.04 77.21
C TYR A 551 -47.79 40.31 78.33
N ALA A 552 -47.52 41.01 79.42
CA ALA A 552 -47.11 40.41 80.68
C ALA A 552 -47.94 40.96 81.84
N ARG A 553 -48.04 40.16 82.90
CA ARG A 553 -48.61 40.57 84.18
C ARG A 553 -47.55 40.36 85.24
N ILE A 554 -47.34 41.38 86.05
CA ILE A 554 -46.41 41.34 87.17
C ILE A 554 -47.14 41.81 88.42
N SER A 555 -46.81 41.24 89.56
CA SER A 555 -47.30 41.77 90.83
C SER A 555 -46.52 43.04 91.18
N GLU A 556 -47.14 43.98 91.87
CA GLU A 556 -46.40 45.08 92.48
C GLU A 556 -45.39 44.58 93.53
N GLY A 557 -44.41 45.42 93.86
CA GLY A 557 -43.31 45.03 94.72
C GLY A 557 -42.28 44.09 94.07
N LEU A 558 -42.40 43.80 92.76
CA LEU A 558 -41.46 42.94 92.03
C LEU A 558 -40.01 43.46 92.17
N PRO A 559 -39.04 42.66 92.65
CA PRO A 559 -37.66 43.10 92.79
C PRO A 559 -37.04 43.50 91.45
N VAL A 560 -36.09 44.44 91.47
CA VAL A 560 -35.30 44.86 90.30
C VAL A 560 -34.51 43.67 89.72
N HIS A 561 -34.30 43.68 88.40
CA HIS A 561 -33.63 42.65 87.59
C HIS A 561 -34.40 41.31 87.45
N THR A 562 -35.66 41.26 87.88
CA THR A 562 -36.51 40.08 87.73
C THR A 562 -37.00 39.95 86.27
N PRO A 563 -36.90 38.77 85.63
CA PRO A 563 -37.43 38.54 84.28
C PRO A 563 -38.95 38.79 84.21
N ILE A 564 -39.38 39.63 83.27
CA ILE A 564 -40.81 39.92 83.00
C ILE A 564 -41.30 39.04 81.87
N LEU A 565 -40.72 39.21 80.68
CA LEU A 565 -41.02 38.42 79.49
C LEU A 565 -39.82 38.44 78.54
N LYS A 566 -39.83 37.54 77.56
CA LYS A 566 -38.84 37.51 76.48
C LYS A 566 -39.53 37.77 75.15
N ILE A 567 -39.05 38.75 74.40
CA ILE A 567 -39.48 39.01 73.03
C ILE A 567 -38.55 38.28 72.05
N HIS A 568 -39.09 37.93 70.90
CA HIS A 568 -38.32 37.30 69.83
C HIS A 568 -38.73 37.87 68.48
N ALA A 569 -37.72 38.29 67.71
CA ALA A 569 -37.79 38.55 66.30
C ALA A 569 -36.79 37.67 65.56
N SER A 570 -37.17 37.26 64.36
CA SER A 570 -36.36 36.47 63.44
C SER A 570 -36.22 37.23 62.13
N ASP A 571 -35.02 37.21 61.58
CA ASP A 571 -34.72 37.73 60.25
C ASP A 571 -34.51 36.55 59.28
N ALA A 572 -34.92 36.71 58.03
CA ALA A 572 -34.86 35.64 57.03
C ALA A 572 -33.52 35.62 56.26
N ASP A 573 -32.77 36.72 56.27
CA ASP A 573 -31.46 36.83 55.63
C ASP A 573 -30.42 35.89 56.27
N SER A 574 -29.17 35.92 55.79
CA SER A 574 -28.07 35.09 56.31
C SER A 574 -26.91 35.89 56.91
N GLY A 575 -26.12 35.24 57.76
CA GLY A 575 -24.90 35.83 58.31
C GLY A 575 -25.14 37.06 59.19
N GLU A 576 -24.41 38.16 58.93
CA GLU A 576 -24.58 39.43 59.67
C GLU A 576 -25.91 40.13 59.33
N ALA A 577 -26.46 39.89 58.14
CA ALA A 577 -27.77 40.44 57.76
C ALA A 577 -28.88 39.89 58.65
N ALA A 578 -28.80 38.61 59.02
CA ALA A 578 -29.74 37.97 59.93
C ALA A 578 -29.59 38.35 61.42
N GLU A 579 -28.54 39.08 61.81
CA GLU A 579 -28.26 39.35 63.23
C GLU A 579 -29.18 40.43 63.80
N VAL A 580 -30.23 39.99 64.51
CA VAL A 580 -31.21 40.87 65.15
C VAL A 580 -30.73 41.37 66.51
N ARG A 581 -30.89 42.68 66.74
CA ARG A 581 -30.75 43.32 68.06
C ARG A 581 -31.94 44.17 68.44
N TYR A 582 -32.23 44.21 69.75
CA TYR A 582 -33.41 44.86 70.30
C TYR A 582 -33.04 46.18 70.99
N ARG A 583 -33.84 47.23 70.77
CA ARG A 583 -33.72 48.51 71.48
C ARG A 583 -35.07 49.17 71.70
N PHE A 584 -35.18 50.07 72.67
CA PHE A 584 -36.40 50.85 72.86
C PHE A 584 -36.54 51.93 71.77
N VAL A 585 -37.76 52.14 71.28
CA VAL A 585 -38.05 53.28 70.38
C VAL A 585 -38.11 54.56 71.20
N SER A 586 -37.22 55.51 70.92
CA SER A 586 -37.23 56.82 71.58
C SER A 586 -38.41 57.66 71.07
N SER A 587 -39.55 57.57 71.73
CA SER A 587 -40.65 58.52 71.51
C SER A 587 -40.29 59.82 72.23
N GLY A 588 -40.24 60.97 71.53
CA GLY A 588 -39.84 62.28 72.08
C GLY A 588 -40.63 62.83 73.28
N ARG A 589 -41.52 62.04 73.90
CA ARG A 589 -41.92 62.19 75.30
C ARG A 589 -41.06 61.25 76.13
N GLN A 590 -40.00 61.79 76.69
CA GLN A 590 -39.04 61.13 77.58
C GLN A 590 -39.72 60.71 78.89
N MET A 591 -40.61 59.72 78.84
CA MET A 591 -40.86 58.87 79.99
C MET A 591 -39.66 57.92 80.07
N ASP A 592 -39.01 57.92 81.23
CA ASP A 592 -37.76 57.24 81.53
C ASP A 592 -37.96 55.71 81.61
N TYR A 593 -38.43 55.09 80.52
CA TYR A 593 -38.65 53.65 80.45
C TYR A 593 -37.33 52.89 80.62
N ASP A 594 -36.19 53.49 80.22
CA ASP A 594 -34.84 52.95 80.40
C ASP A 594 -34.49 52.70 81.88
N SER A 595 -35.09 53.45 82.82
CA SER A 595 -34.91 53.20 84.26
C SER A 595 -35.98 52.27 84.84
N MET A 596 -37.16 52.17 84.22
CA MET A 596 -38.26 51.33 84.68
C MET A 596 -38.16 49.88 84.23
N VAL A 597 -37.70 49.62 83.01
CA VAL A 597 -37.56 48.28 82.41
C VAL A 597 -36.21 48.16 81.71
N LEU A 598 -35.56 47.01 81.88
CA LEU A 598 -34.27 46.71 81.26
C LEU A 598 -34.48 45.71 80.12
N LEU A 599 -33.97 46.03 78.94
CA LEU A 599 -34.00 45.17 77.76
C LEU A 599 -32.58 44.69 77.43
N ASP A 600 -32.43 43.38 77.30
CA ASP A 600 -31.19 42.79 76.80
C ASP A 600 -31.14 42.81 75.27
N GLU A 601 -30.16 43.54 74.72
CA GLU A 601 -30.03 43.84 73.28
C GLU A 601 -29.92 42.59 72.40
N LYS A 602 -29.37 41.48 72.90
CA LYS A 602 -29.13 40.26 72.10
C LYS A 602 -30.20 39.19 72.33
N SER A 603 -30.64 39.00 73.56
CA SER A 603 -31.56 37.92 73.92
C SER A 603 -33.03 38.33 73.85
N GLY A 604 -33.34 39.63 73.83
CA GLY A 604 -34.72 40.12 73.92
C GLY A 604 -35.35 39.89 75.29
N GLN A 605 -34.55 39.61 76.33
CA GLN A 605 -35.07 39.44 77.68
C GLN A 605 -35.40 40.81 78.30
N ILE A 606 -36.65 40.98 78.72
CA ILE A 606 -37.09 42.16 79.47
C ILE A 606 -37.10 41.83 80.95
N ARG A 607 -36.56 42.73 81.77
CA ARG A 607 -36.48 42.64 83.23
C ARG A 607 -37.01 43.92 83.88
N SER A 608 -37.41 43.84 85.14
CA SER A 608 -37.71 45.03 85.94
C SER A 608 -36.45 45.89 86.14
N GLY A 609 -36.55 47.19 85.88
CA GLY A 609 -35.53 48.21 86.20
C GLY A 609 -35.83 48.94 87.51
N ALA A 610 -37.10 48.95 87.92
CA ALA A 610 -37.58 49.52 89.17
C ALA A 610 -38.51 48.55 89.91
N VAL A 611 -38.79 48.86 91.18
CA VAL A 611 -39.89 48.26 91.93
C VAL A 611 -41.15 49.05 91.58
N PHE A 612 -42.22 48.35 91.20
CA PHE A 612 -43.47 48.97 90.80
C PHE A 612 -44.48 48.98 91.96
N ASP A 613 -45.24 50.06 92.01
CA ASP A 613 -46.33 50.33 92.95
C ASP A 613 -47.58 50.59 92.12
N ARG A 614 -48.64 49.81 92.34
CA ARG A 614 -49.84 49.82 91.49
C ARG A 614 -50.63 51.11 91.66
N GLU A 615 -50.66 51.67 92.86
CA GLU A 615 -51.32 52.92 93.21
C GLU A 615 -50.75 54.07 92.39
N SER A 616 -49.45 54.02 92.11
CA SER A 616 -48.73 54.97 91.26
C SER A 616 -48.89 54.68 89.76
N ILE A 617 -48.67 53.43 89.32
CA ILE A 617 -48.64 53.05 87.90
C ILE A 617 -49.39 51.73 87.69
N LYS A 618 -50.46 51.75 86.91
CA LYS A 618 -51.32 50.57 86.66
C LYS A 618 -50.84 49.69 85.50
N SER A 619 -50.14 50.28 84.54
CA SER A 619 -49.63 49.58 83.36
C SER A 619 -48.49 50.37 82.72
N ILE A 620 -47.55 49.65 82.10
CA ILE A 620 -46.44 50.23 81.35
C ILE A 620 -46.56 49.73 79.92
N ASN A 621 -46.59 50.66 78.97
CA ASN A 621 -46.58 50.37 77.56
C ASN A 621 -45.36 51.01 76.90
N PHE A 622 -44.57 50.21 76.21
CA PHE A 622 -43.40 50.68 75.48
C PHE A 622 -43.26 49.92 74.17
N THR A 623 -42.64 50.57 73.19
CA THR A 623 -42.38 49.99 71.88
C THR A 623 -40.94 49.52 71.82
N VAL A 624 -40.75 48.27 71.43
CA VAL A 624 -39.43 47.69 71.18
C VAL A 624 -39.21 47.59 69.68
N GLU A 625 -38.03 48.02 69.23
CA GLU A 625 -37.56 47.89 67.86
C GLU A 625 -36.56 46.73 67.77
N ALA A 626 -36.75 45.87 66.79
CA ALA A 626 -35.76 44.92 66.31
C ALA A 626 -35.06 45.53 65.10
N VAL A 627 -33.73 45.46 65.08
CA VAL A 627 -32.85 46.03 64.06
C VAL A 627 -31.93 44.92 63.59
N ASP A 628 -31.86 44.69 62.28
CA ASP A 628 -30.90 43.77 61.67
C ASP A 628 -29.48 44.37 61.65
N CYS A 629 -28.48 43.62 61.20
CA CYS A 629 -27.17 44.19 60.86
C CYS A 629 -26.42 44.95 61.98
N ALA A 630 -26.73 44.66 63.23
CA ALA A 630 -26.32 45.50 64.35
C ALA A 630 -24.85 45.27 64.82
N SER A 631 -24.09 44.40 64.15
CA SER A 631 -22.71 44.03 64.53
C SER A 631 -21.60 44.93 63.95
N GLY A 632 -21.86 45.70 62.90
CA GLY A 632 -20.83 46.49 62.22
C GLY A 632 -21.04 48.01 62.31
N ASN A 633 -19.94 48.78 62.26
CA ASN A 633 -19.99 50.11 61.63
C ASN A 633 -20.71 49.89 60.30
N GLY A 634 -21.86 50.53 60.06
CA GLY A 634 -22.90 50.18 59.05
C GLY A 634 -22.50 49.99 57.58
N THR A 635 -21.22 49.82 57.29
CA THR A 635 -20.59 49.38 56.05
C THR A 635 -20.48 47.86 55.85
N SER A 636 -20.59 46.99 56.87
CA SER A 636 -20.37 45.54 56.70
C SER A 636 -21.55 44.76 56.11
N CYS A 637 -22.77 45.27 56.25
CA CYS A 637 -24.00 44.61 55.78
C CYS A 637 -24.43 44.96 54.35
N GLY A 638 -23.63 45.73 53.60
CA GLY A 638 -23.87 45.99 52.18
C GLY A 638 -25.16 46.75 51.80
N GLY A 639 -26.05 47.05 52.74
CA GLY A 639 -27.41 47.53 52.47
C GLY A 639 -27.99 48.45 53.54
N ARG A 640 -29.30 48.72 53.39
CA ARG A 640 -30.09 49.55 54.32
C ARG A 640 -30.49 48.67 55.50
N VAL A 641 -30.19 49.14 56.72
CA VAL A 641 -30.64 48.49 57.95
C VAL A 641 -32.16 48.44 57.96
N ASN A 642 -32.73 47.24 58.10
CA ASN A 642 -34.16 47.05 58.26
C ASN A 642 -34.55 46.97 59.74
N THR A 643 -35.78 47.40 60.00
CA THR A 643 -36.30 47.52 61.37
C THR A 643 -37.74 47.05 61.43
N ALA A 644 -38.12 46.47 62.55
CA ALA A 644 -39.50 46.19 62.90
C ALA A 644 -39.78 46.63 64.33
N THR A 645 -41.04 46.91 64.64
CA THR A 645 -41.46 47.34 65.98
C THR A 645 -42.58 46.46 66.51
N THR A 646 -42.61 46.26 67.83
CA THR A 646 -43.69 45.57 68.55
C THR A 646 -44.05 46.36 69.81
N GLU A 647 -45.31 46.30 70.21
CA GLU A 647 -45.77 46.90 71.46
C GLU A 647 -45.68 45.88 72.61
N VAL A 648 -45.15 46.32 73.75
CA VAL A 648 -45.09 45.52 74.97
C VAL A 648 -45.93 46.20 76.04
N ILE A 649 -46.91 45.47 76.57
CA ILE A 649 -47.84 45.95 77.60
C ILE A 649 -47.64 45.10 78.86
N VAL A 650 -47.14 45.74 79.92
CA VAL A 650 -46.95 45.15 81.24
C VAL A 650 -48.04 45.66 82.16
N LEU A 651 -48.90 44.77 82.65
CA LEU A 651 -49.96 45.07 83.60
C LEU A 651 -49.47 44.80 85.03
N ILE A 652 -49.71 45.76 85.93
CA ILE A 652 -49.31 45.65 87.34
C ILE A 652 -50.53 45.19 88.16
N GLU A 653 -50.43 44.00 88.72
CA GLU A 653 -51.45 43.37 89.55
C GLU A 653 -51.40 43.89 90.99
N ASP A 654 -52.60 44.01 91.58
CA ASP A 654 -52.85 44.50 92.94
C ASP A 654 -52.40 43.48 93.96
N ILE A 655 -51.63 43.94 94.93
CA ILE A 655 -51.43 43.33 96.21
C ILE A 655 -52.01 44.32 97.22
N ASN A 656 -53.00 43.89 98.00
CA ASN A 656 -53.61 44.73 99.03
C ASN A 656 -52.61 45.05 100.17
N ASP A 657 -51.79 46.07 99.96
CA ASP A 657 -50.74 46.57 100.87
C ASP A 657 -51.07 47.97 101.45
N CYS A 658 -52.06 48.65 100.85
CA CYS A 658 -52.65 49.88 101.37
C CYS A 658 -53.78 49.56 102.36
N PRO A 659 -53.63 49.87 103.67
CA PRO A 659 -54.74 49.75 104.61
C PRO A 659 -55.86 50.74 104.25
N PRO A 660 -57.14 50.43 104.54
CA PRO A 660 -58.21 51.40 104.34
C PRO A 660 -57.96 52.63 105.21
N GLU A 661 -57.96 53.81 104.60
CA GLU A 661 -57.85 55.09 105.29
C GLU A 661 -59.23 55.72 105.44
N PHE A 662 -59.47 56.33 106.61
CA PHE A 662 -60.64 57.17 106.80
C PHE A 662 -60.42 58.52 106.09
N GLU A 663 -61.39 58.95 105.29
CA GLU A 663 -61.34 60.22 104.54
C GLU A 663 -61.03 61.46 105.41
N HIS A 664 -61.33 61.38 106.72
CA HIS A 664 -61.04 62.43 107.69
C HIS A 664 -60.39 61.86 108.97
N GLN A 665 -59.48 62.64 109.58
CA GLN A 665 -58.81 62.28 110.85
C GLN A 665 -59.77 62.20 112.04
N SER A 666 -60.87 62.95 111.97
CA SER A 666 -61.93 62.90 112.95
C SER A 666 -63.26 63.10 112.28
N TYR A 667 -64.26 62.52 112.91
CA TYR A 667 -65.61 62.46 112.45
C TYR A 667 -66.46 62.93 113.62
N GLU A 668 -67.07 64.12 113.51
CA GLU A 668 -67.94 64.70 114.53
C GLU A 668 -69.37 64.88 114.03
N PHE A 669 -70.35 64.57 114.89
CA PHE A 669 -71.71 65.03 114.73
C PHE A 669 -72.57 64.93 116.00
N THR A 670 -73.72 65.60 115.92
CA THR A 670 -74.61 65.94 117.02
C THR A 670 -75.85 65.04 117.02
N ILE A 671 -76.24 64.53 118.19
CA ILE A 671 -77.46 63.74 118.41
C ILE A 671 -78.31 64.47 119.44
N GLU A 672 -79.60 64.70 119.13
CA GLU A 672 -80.54 65.31 120.07
C GLU A 672 -80.90 64.35 121.21
N GLU A 673 -81.04 64.90 122.43
CA GLU A 673 -81.47 64.16 123.62
C GLU A 673 -82.89 63.59 123.40
N GLY A 674 -83.04 62.26 123.52
CA GLY A 674 -84.30 61.54 123.25
C GLY A 674 -84.32 60.72 121.94
N HIS A 675 -83.21 60.65 121.21
CA HIS A 675 -83.12 59.85 119.97
C HIS A 675 -83.43 58.36 120.19
N VAL A 676 -84.22 57.77 119.29
CA VAL A 676 -84.79 56.43 119.44
C VAL A 676 -83.72 55.35 119.21
N SER A 677 -83.62 54.39 120.15
CA SER A 677 -82.66 53.28 120.06
C SER A 677 -82.84 52.47 118.77
N LYS A 678 -81.72 52.13 118.11
CA LYS A 678 -81.63 51.35 116.84
C LYS A 678 -82.18 52.04 115.58
N VAL A 679 -82.49 53.34 115.64
CA VAL A 679 -82.73 54.14 114.43
C VAL A 679 -81.38 54.68 113.93
N PRO A 680 -81.02 54.50 112.64
CA PRO A 680 -79.78 55.05 112.10
C PRO A 680 -79.78 56.56 112.21
N VAL A 681 -78.75 57.12 112.86
CA VAL A 681 -78.50 58.56 112.84
C VAL A 681 -78.01 58.90 111.44
N SER A 682 -78.89 59.45 110.61
CA SER A 682 -78.54 59.95 109.29
C SER A 682 -77.83 61.30 109.44
N GLY A 683 -76.55 61.24 109.71
CA GLY A 683 -75.56 62.27 109.40
C GLY A 683 -74.32 61.53 108.88
N ARG A 684 -73.27 62.24 108.49
CA ARG A 684 -71.94 61.65 108.31
C ARG A 684 -71.14 61.95 109.56
N ASN A 685 -70.52 60.93 110.20
CA ASN A 685 -69.32 61.00 111.10
C ASN A 685 -69.31 60.49 112.60
N PHE A 686 -69.35 59.18 112.92
CA PHE A 686 -69.18 58.70 114.32
C PHE A 686 -67.70 58.62 114.73
N THR A 687 -67.34 59.18 115.91
CA THR A 687 -66.07 58.89 116.61
C THR A 687 -66.27 57.97 117.81
N LEU A 688 -65.51 56.88 117.84
CA LEU A 688 -65.28 56.03 119.02
C LEU A 688 -63.86 56.32 119.54
N THR A 689 -63.77 56.95 120.70
CA THR A 689 -62.49 57.18 121.39
C THR A 689 -62.35 56.15 122.51
N PHE A 690 -61.43 55.19 122.37
CA PHE A 690 -60.96 54.39 123.50
C PHE A 690 -59.75 55.08 124.13
N VAL A 691 -59.79 55.29 125.45
CA VAL A 691 -58.65 55.73 126.26
C VAL A 691 -58.33 54.63 127.28
N GLN A 692 -57.60 53.62 126.85
CA GLN A 692 -56.20 53.32 127.23
C GLN A 692 -55.76 52.02 126.56
#